data_AF-A0A9D6DGK4-F1
#
_entry.id   AF-A0A9D6DGK4-F1
#
_cell.length_a   1.000
_cell.length_b   1.000
_cell.length_c   1.000
_cell.angle_alpha   90.00
_cell.angle_beta   90.00
_cell.angle_gamma   90.00
#
_symmetry.space_group_name_H-M   'P 1'
#
loop_
_entity.id
_entity.type
_entity.pdbx_description
1 polymer ?
#
loop_
_entity_poly.entity_id
_entity_poly.type
_entity_poly.pdbx_seq_one_letter_code
_entity_poly.pdbx_strand_id
1 'polypeptide(L)'
;VMYLVLALVGAAVYVTISDESIAEFRRPLIAGLRGPDLASPRARWLGAARLAVLVLVPLAAGGLVYGRTAPRIQSPTVLRIQHPTIPGAYERLKNPFRERPDERTLAEGREIFQINCRPCHGDAADGAGPMAWGFRLKPANFTDPGTIATVVEAYAFWRVTEGGPGLPPEATPWDSAMPVWRQDLTDEQKWKAVMAAYDLAGVEPRKPEKLESLGPSAAWAQAKPAETPESRERGKRIYVKRCLACHGEKGDGQGPVAPYLDPRPRDFTLGAYKFRTTGSGEPPTDEDLFRVVSRGVPGTAMSGWATLSAGERWEVIGYLKSFSDAFKEKVTVVKLAREPAAAAELIAKGQDVYQRAKCWECHGQSGRGDGPSAPTLKDDAKQAIRAANLRKGWLIKGGREARDIFMRFSTGMDGTPMPSYADSLSEDERWALAHYVASLQTKEEPSAEVVLRAARIAGEPPADPRDPRWQAAPRLVMPLAGQAIARPRWQNHAVDAVTLRALYNDRAIAFLLEWDDRFKDTEHRPGPDPELRGSTYPQLDLSKPPREEKLRDAVRLQFPVRVPTGPERPHFFLGGPGQPVALWHWRADLNERGGNAVVKERAEGFQKPVAELPAAAQDVSGRGAWAEGRWRVVMTRPLAPKDPTQDATFEPGRLIPFAVQAWDGANGEKGLLLALSSWHFVVLEAPAPVRAYLFPLLGIGVVGLAEWWLIRRVRRTGCL
;
A
#
# COMPACT_ATOMS: atom_id res chain seq x y z
N VAL A 1 -15.36 -28.40 17.34
CA VAL A 1 -16.81 -28.17 17.63
C VAL A 1 -17.53 -29.48 17.89
N MET A 2 -17.53 -30.45 16.98
CA MET A 2 -18.23 -31.74 17.15
C MET A 2 -17.81 -32.55 18.41
N TYR A 3 -16.51 -32.68 18.70
CA TYR A 3 -16.03 -33.34 19.93
C TYR A 3 -16.45 -32.64 21.22
N LEU A 4 -16.50 -31.29 21.22
CA LEU A 4 -16.97 -30.52 22.37
C LEU A 4 -18.47 -30.73 22.59
N VAL A 5 -19.24 -30.77 21.50
CA VAL A 5 -20.68 -31.06 21.56
C VAL A 5 -20.94 -32.47 22.08
N LEU A 6 -20.21 -33.48 21.60
CA LEU A 6 -20.32 -34.85 22.10
C LEU A 6 -19.91 -34.97 23.57
N ALA A 7 -18.84 -34.28 23.99
CA ALA A 7 -18.42 -34.25 25.38
C ALA A 7 -19.45 -33.57 26.30
N LEU A 8 -20.06 -32.47 25.85
CA LEU A 8 -21.10 -31.77 26.60
C LEU A 8 -22.40 -32.59 26.68
N VAL A 9 -22.79 -33.27 25.60
CA VAL A 9 -23.93 -34.17 25.60
C VAL A 9 -23.67 -35.37 26.51
N GLY A 10 -22.48 -35.97 26.44
CA GLY A 10 -22.07 -37.06 27.33
C GLY A 10 -22.05 -36.64 28.81
N ALA A 11 -21.53 -35.46 29.11
CA ALA A 11 -21.54 -34.90 30.45
C ALA A 11 -22.98 -34.59 30.93
N ALA A 12 -23.83 -34.05 30.06
CA ALA A 12 -25.24 -33.80 30.40
C ALA A 12 -25.97 -35.10 30.71
N VAL A 13 -25.82 -36.12 29.85
CA VAL A 13 -26.40 -37.45 30.05
C VAL A 13 -25.90 -38.07 31.36
N TYR A 14 -24.59 -38.03 31.62
CA TYR A 14 -23.97 -38.53 32.85
C TYR A 14 -24.51 -37.82 34.09
N VAL A 15 -24.64 -36.49 34.06
CA VAL A 15 -25.17 -35.72 35.19
C VAL A 15 -26.64 -36.03 35.43
N THR A 16 -27.43 -36.31 34.39
CA THR A 16 -28.87 -36.58 34.50
C THR A 16 -29.23 -38.05 34.74
N ILE A 17 -28.25 -38.96 34.80
CA ILE A 17 -28.50 -40.41 34.81
C ILE A 17 -29.17 -40.90 36.11
N SER A 18 -29.00 -40.16 37.21
CA SER A 18 -29.61 -40.48 38.50
C SER A 18 -29.77 -39.23 39.37
N ASP A 19 -30.70 -39.26 40.32
CA ASP A 19 -30.87 -38.20 41.32
C ASP A 19 -29.60 -37.99 42.17
N GLU A 20 -28.82 -39.05 42.39
CA GLU A 20 -27.55 -39.00 43.10
C GLU A 20 -26.48 -38.26 42.28
N SER A 21 -26.36 -38.56 40.99
CA SER A 21 -25.45 -37.85 40.06
C SER A 21 -25.83 -36.37 39.93
N ILE A 22 -27.12 -36.04 39.90
CA ILE A 22 -27.62 -34.67 39.92
C ILE A 22 -27.25 -33.98 41.24
N ALA A 23 -27.42 -34.66 42.38
CA ALA A 23 -27.08 -34.13 43.69
C ALA A 23 -25.57 -33.87 43.82
N GLU A 24 -24.72 -34.82 43.40
CA GLU A 24 -23.27 -34.69 43.39
C GLU A 24 -22.79 -33.55 42.51
N PHE A 25 -23.40 -33.38 41.34
CA PHE A 25 -23.12 -32.25 40.45
C PHE A 25 -23.50 -30.91 41.08
N ARG A 26 -24.62 -30.84 41.81
CA ARG A 26 -25.12 -29.60 42.46
C ARG A 26 -24.38 -29.25 43.76
N ARG A 27 -23.83 -30.24 44.49
CA ARG A 27 -23.11 -30.03 45.77
C ARG A 27 -22.06 -28.91 45.73
N PRO A 28 -21.09 -28.89 44.78
CA PRO A 28 -20.08 -27.82 44.73
C PRO A 28 -20.69 -26.44 44.40
N LEU A 29 -21.77 -26.39 43.61
CA LEU A 29 -22.48 -25.15 43.27
C LEU A 29 -23.21 -24.57 44.50
N ILE A 30 -23.92 -25.43 45.23
CA ILE A 30 -24.62 -25.05 46.48
C ILE A 30 -23.61 -24.61 47.55
N ALA A 31 -22.48 -25.33 47.69
CA ALA A 31 -21.41 -24.97 48.62
C ALA A 31 -20.79 -23.60 48.26
N GLY A 32 -20.54 -23.36 46.97
CA GLY A 32 -20.08 -22.06 46.46
C GLY A 32 -21.07 -20.92 46.74
N LEU A 33 -22.37 -21.16 46.60
CA LEU A 33 -23.42 -20.15 46.84
C LEU A 33 -23.66 -19.86 48.33
N ARG A 34 -23.51 -20.84 49.23
CA ARG A 34 -23.62 -20.62 50.68
C ARG A 34 -22.44 -19.82 51.23
N GLY A 35 -21.25 -20.11 50.72
CA GLY A 35 -19.98 -19.53 51.16
C GLY A 35 -19.31 -20.35 52.27
N PRO A 36 -17.96 -20.33 52.36
CA PRO A 36 -17.24 -21.08 53.38
C PRO A 36 -17.31 -20.40 54.76
N ASP A 37 -17.19 -21.20 55.82
CA ASP A 37 -17.04 -20.70 57.20
C ASP A 37 -15.60 -20.18 57.40
N LEU A 38 -15.43 -18.90 57.74
CA LEU A 38 -14.18 -18.14 57.63
C LEU A 38 -13.12 -18.46 58.71
N ALA A 39 -13.27 -19.58 59.41
CA ALA A 39 -12.41 -20.01 60.51
C ALA A 39 -10.97 -20.36 60.08
N SER A 40 -10.74 -20.80 58.83
CA SER A 40 -9.41 -21.22 58.34
C SER A 40 -8.84 -20.34 57.21
N PRO A 41 -7.51 -20.29 57.02
CA PRO A 41 -6.89 -19.56 55.91
C PRO A 41 -7.39 -20.02 54.53
N ARG A 42 -7.61 -21.33 54.35
CA ARG A 42 -8.18 -21.91 53.13
C ARG A 42 -9.63 -21.45 52.89
N ALA A 43 -10.43 -21.34 53.95
CA ALA A 43 -11.79 -20.80 53.85
C ALA A 43 -11.82 -19.31 53.51
N ARG A 44 -10.87 -18.51 54.00
CA ARG A 44 -10.73 -17.09 53.62
C ARG A 44 -10.39 -16.94 52.14
N TRP A 45 -9.47 -17.75 51.62
CA TRP A 45 -9.13 -17.78 50.19
C TRP A 45 -10.33 -18.18 49.33
N LEU A 46 -11.06 -19.24 49.72
CA LEU A 46 -12.29 -19.66 49.04
C LEU A 46 -13.39 -18.59 49.11
N GLY A 47 -13.48 -17.85 50.21
CA GLY A 47 -14.38 -16.71 50.38
C GLY A 47 -14.04 -15.55 49.44
N ALA A 48 -12.76 -15.23 49.28
CA ALA A 48 -12.27 -14.23 48.33
C ALA A 48 -12.50 -14.66 46.88
N ALA A 49 -12.22 -15.92 46.54
CA ALA A 49 -12.48 -16.49 45.21
C ALA A 49 -13.97 -16.46 44.86
N ARG A 50 -14.85 -16.79 45.82
CA ARG A 50 -16.31 -16.66 45.67
C ARG A 50 -16.73 -15.23 45.42
N LEU A 51 -16.23 -14.27 46.21
CA LEU A 51 -16.54 -12.86 46.02
C LEU A 51 -16.06 -12.37 44.65
N ALA A 52 -14.88 -12.79 44.20
CA ALA A 52 -14.38 -12.48 42.88
C ALA A 52 -15.31 -13.01 41.78
N VAL A 53 -15.79 -14.26 41.87
CA VAL A 53 -16.75 -14.81 40.90
C VAL A 53 -18.06 -14.01 40.88
N LEU A 54 -18.63 -13.68 42.05
CA LEU A 54 -19.89 -12.91 42.16
C LEU A 54 -19.75 -11.45 41.68
N VAL A 55 -18.53 -10.91 41.57
CA VAL A 55 -18.29 -9.58 41.00
C VAL A 55 -17.98 -9.69 39.50
N LEU A 56 -17.13 -10.65 39.13
CA LEU A 56 -16.69 -10.83 37.75
C LEU A 56 -17.81 -11.30 36.83
N VAL A 57 -18.77 -12.09 37.30
CA VAL A 57 -19.88 -12.59 36.47
C VAL A 57 -20.84 -11.46 36.04
N PRO A 58 -21.35 -10.59 36.95
CA PRO A 58 -22.11 -9.41 36.55
C PRO A 58 -21.31 -8.45 35.66
N LEU A 59 -20.04 -8.21 35.97
CA LEU A 59 -19.17 -7.35 35.15
C LEU A 59 -18.93 -7.94 33.75
N ALA A 60 -18.74 -9.25 33.63
CA ALA A 60 -18.62 -9.93 32.36
C ALA A 60 -19.93 -9.86 31.55
N ALA A 61 -21.09 -10.02 32.21
CA ALA A 61 -22.39 -9.82 31.58
C ALA A 61 -22.57 -8.36 31.09
N GLY A 62 -22.20 -7.38 31.91
CA GLY A 62 -22.14 -5.98 31.52
C GLY A 62 -21.23 -5.73 30.33
N GLY A 63 -20.02 -6.31 30.34
CA GLY A 63 -19.05 -6.22 29.24
C GLY A 63 -19.56 -6.87 27.95
N LEU A 64 -20.29 -8.00 28.04
CA LEU A 64 -20.94 -8.63 26.89
C LEU A 64 -22.07 -7.77 26.33
N VAL A 65 -22.91 -7.19 27.19
CA VAL A 65 -23.99 -6.27 26.79
C VAL A 65 -23.40 -5.01 26.16
N TYR A 66 -22.35 -4.43 26.75
CA TYR A 66 -21.63 -3.28 26.17
C TYR A 66 -21.03 -3.63 24.81
N GLY A 67 -20.35 -4.78 24.70
CA GLY A 67 -19.78 -5.25 23.45
C GLY A 67 -20.81 -5.41 22.33
N ARG A 68 -22.09 -5.69 22.65
CA ARG A 68 -23.18 -5.82 21.67
C ARG A 68 -23.95 -4.53 21.41
N THR A 69 -24.01 -3.61 22.37
CA THR A 69 -24.81 -2.38 22.27
C THR A 69 -23.98 -1.14 21.92
N ALA A 70 -22.67 -1.15 22.18
CA ALA A 70 -21.77 -0.09 21.79
C ALA A 70 -21.72 0.03 20.26
N PRO A 71 -21.86 1.25 19.70
CA PRO A 71 -21.82 1.46 18.26
C PRO A 71 -20.44 1.03 17.72
N ARG A 72 -20.43 0.06 16.81
CA ARG A 72 -19.22 -0.36 16.08
C ARG A 72 -19.27 0.25 14.69
N ILE A 73 -18.34 1.14 14.40
CA ILE A 73 -18.11 1.60 13.04
C ILE A 73 -17.35 0.48 12.32
N GLN A 74 -18.09 -0.39 11.64
CA GLN A 74 -17.53 -1.39 10.74
C GLN A 74 -17.29 -0.75 9.38
N SER A 75 -16.20 -1.15 8.72
CA SER A 75 -16.00 -0.84 7.31
C SER A 75 -17.22 -1.33 6.52
N PRO A 76 -17.77 -0.53 5.59
CA PRO A 76 -18.97 -0.92 4.87
C PRO A 76 -18.71 -2.21 4.08
N THR A 77 -19.44 -3.28 4.41
CA THR A 77 -19.44 -4.53 3.64
C THR A 77 -20.19 -4.28 2.35
N VAL A 78 -19.49 -4.39 1.22
CA VAL A 78 -20.09 -4.20 -0.10
C VAL A 78 -20.02 -5.52 -0.84
N LEU A 79 -21.19 -6.12 -1.13
CA LEU A 79 -21.30 -7.26 -2.03
C LEU A 79 -20.99 -6.80 -3.46
N ARG A 80 -20.20 -7.58 -4.19
CA ARG A 80 -19.73 -7.24 -5.55
C ARG A 80 -19.87 -8.45 -6.45
N ILE A 81 -20.27 -8.22 -7.71
CA ILE A 81 -20.24 -9.26 -8.74
C ILE A 81 -18.83 -9.29 -9.33
N GLN A 82 -18.11 -10.39 -9.12
CA GLN A 82 -16.70 -10.54 -9.53
C GLN A 82 -16.51 -10.58 -11.06
N HIS A 83 -17.50 -11.10 -11.79
CA HIS A 83 -17.50 -11.23 -13.25
C HIS A 83 -18.83 -10.72 -13.82
N PRO A 84 -18.99 -9.40 -14.07
CA PRO A 84 -20.18 -8.89 -14.74
C PRO A 84 -20.33 -9.50 -16.13
N THR A 85 -21.57 -9.70 -16.59
CA THR A 85 -21.88 -10.25 -17.91
C THR A 85 -21.30 -9.36 -19.01
N ILE A 86 -20.69 -9.97 -20.02
CA ILE A 86 -20.15 -9.26 -21.18
C ILE A 86 -21.29 -8.61 -21.98
N PRO A 87 -21.17 -7.35 -22.44
CA PRO A 87 -22.20 -6.76 -23.30
C PRO A 87 -22.28 -7.47 -24.65
N GLY A 88 -23.50 -7.60 -25.19
CA GLY A 88 -23.76 -8.31 -26.46
C GLY A 88 -22.93 -7.84 -27.66
N ALA A 89 -22.51 -6.57 -27.68
CA ALA A 89 -21.62 -6.02 -28.72
C ALA A 89 -20.23 -6.70 -28.76
N TYR A 90 -19.77 -7.26 -27.65
CA TYR A 90 -18.46 -7.91 -27.52
C TYR A 90 -18.53 -9.44 -27.60
N GLU A 91 -19.70 -10.04 -27.32
CA GLU A 91 -19.88 -11.50 -27.23
C GLU A 91 -19.39 -12.29 -28.45
N ARG A 92 -19.50 -11.69 -29.65
CA ARG A 92 -19.17 -12.34 -30.92
C ARG A 92 -17.80 -11.99 -31.47
N LEU A 93 -17.03 -11.16 -30.77
CA LEU A 93 -15.70 -10.78 -31.22
C LEU A 93 -14.74 -11.97 -31.13
N LYS A 94 -13.95 -12.16 -32.18
CA LYS A 94 -12.90 -13.17 -32.25
C LYS A 94 -11.54 -12.48 -32.37
N ASN A 95 -10.54 -13.02 -31.69
CA ASN A 95 -9.17 -12.53 -31.78
C ASN A 95 -8.60 -12.88 -33.17
N PRO A 96 -8.26 -11.90 -34.03
CA PRO A 96 -7.78 -12.15 -35.39
C PRO A 96 -6.39 -12.78 -35.45
N PHE A 97 -5.62 -12.73 -34.36
CA PHE A 97 -4.24 -13.23 -34.30
C PHE A 97 -4.12 -14.63 -33.69
N ARG A 98 -5.21 -15.19 -33.16
CA ARG A 98 -5.19 -16.47 -32.41
C ARG A 98 -5.00 -17.70 -33.30
N GLU A 99 -5.48 -17.65 -34.53
CA GLU A 99 -5.37 -18.78 -35.47
C GLU A 99 -3.95 -18.93 -36.05
N ARG A 100 -3.16 -17.86 -36.04
CA ARG A 100 -1.76 -17.84 -36.51
C ARG A 100 -0.89 -16.88 -35.68
N PRO A 101 -0.64 -17.16 -34.39
CA PRO A 101 0.22 -16.32 -33.59
C PRO A 101 1.67 -16.49 -34.07
N ASP A 102 2.27 -15.43 -34.61
CA ASP A 102 3.70 -15.38 -34.90
C ASP A 102 4.46 -14.66 -33.78
N GLU A 103 5.75 -14.99 -33.61
CA GLU A 103 6.55 -14.46 -32.49
C GLU A 103 6.69 -12.93 -32.56
N ARG A 104 6.65 -12.33 -33.75
CA ARG A 104 6.71 -10.87 -33.89
C ARG A 104 5.43 -10.22 -33.38
N THR A 105 4.26 -10.72 -33.75
CA THR A 105 2.97 -10.25 -33.21
C THR A 105 2.93 -10.35 -31.69
N LEU A 106 3.46 -11.45 -31.13
CA LEU A 106 3.52 -11.63 -29.69
C LEU A 106 4.53 -10.68 -29.02
N ALA A 107 5.69 -10.45 -29.64
CA ALA A 107 6.69 -9.49 -29.16
C ALA A 107 6.15 -8.06 -29.15
N GLU A 108 5.46 -7.63 -30.21
CA GLU A 108 4.76 -6.34 -30.28
C GLU A 108 3.70 -6.23 -29.16
N GLY A 109 2.95 -7.31 -28.91
CA GLY A 109 2.00 -7.38 -27.81
C GLY A 109 2.66 -7.26 -26.43
N ARG A 110 3.80 -7.93 -26.21
CA ARG A 110 4.57 -7.83 -24.96
C ARG A 110 5.06 -6.39 -24.76
N GLU A 111 5.56 -5.72 -25.78
CA GLU A 111 5.96 -4.32 -25.69
C GLU A 111 4.79 -3.41 -25.29
N ILE A 112 3.63 -3.54 -25.97
CA ILE A 112 2.42 -2.79 -25.64
C ILE A 112 2.01 -3.03 -24.18
N PHE A 113 2.01 -4.29 -23.73
CA PHE A 113 1.67 -4.64 -22.36
C PHE A 113 2.66 -4.04 -21.36
N GLN A 114 3.96 -4.09 -21.63
CA GLN A 114 5.00 -3.61 -20.71
C GLN A 114 5.01 -2.08 -20.58
N ILE A 115 4.65 -1.35 -21.64
CA ILE A 115 4.51 0.11 -21.61
C ILE A 115 3.20 0.52 -20.90
N ASN A 116 2.08 -0.15 -21.23
CA ASN A 116 0.74 0.36 -20.90
C ASN A 116 0.09 -0.33 -19.70
N CYS A 117 0.26 -1.65 -19.55
CA CYS A 117 -0.49 -2.49 -18.62
C CYS A 117 0.33 -2.87 -17.38
N ARG A 118 1.61 -3.19 -17.56
CA ARG A 118 2.59 -3.56 -16.53
C ARG A 118 2.67 -2.60 -15.34
N PRO A 119 2.57 -1.26 -15.49
CA PRO A 119 2.61 -0.36 -14.34
C PRO A 119 1.60 -0.74 -13.24
N CYS A 120 0.47 -1.34 -13.63
CA CYS A 120 -0.52 -1.94 -12.71
C CYS A 120 -0.39 -3.47 -12.62
N HIS A 121 -0.33 -4.18 -13.74
CA HIS A 121 -0.45 -5.63 -13.78
C HIS A 121 0.86 -6.40 -13.52
N GLY A 122 2.01 -5.72 -13.41
CA GLY A 122 3.31 -6.34 -13.17
C GLY A 122 3.94 -6.98 -14.41
N ASP A 123 5.23 -7.23 -14.36
CA ASP A 123 6.03 -7.73 -15.49
C ASP A 123 5.63 -9.17 -15.88
N ALA A 124 5.16 -9.96 -14.90
CA ALA A 124 4.64 -11.31 -15.08
C ALA A 124 3.11 -11.37 -15.30
N ALA A 125 2.45 -10.21 -15.38
CA ALA A 125 0.99 -10.10 -15.35
C ALA A 125 0.35 -10.65 -14.05
N ASP A 126 1.08 -10.66 -12.95
CA ASP A 126 0.70 -11.21 -11.64
C ASP A 126 -0.08 -10.23 -10.74
N GLY A 127 -0.43 -9.05 -11.27
CA GLY A 127 -1.12 -8.00 -10.53
C GLY A 127 -0.23 -7.26 -9.52
N ALA A 128 1.10 -7.46 -9.58
CA ALA A 128 2.07 -6.88 -8.65
C ALA A 128 2.90 -5.75 -9.27
N GLY A 129 2.29 -4.96 -10.17
CA GLY A 129 2.95 -3.78 -10.76
C GLY A 129 3.28 -2.69 -9.73
N PRO A 130 4.20 -1.77 -10.05
CA PRO A 130 4.64 -0.73 -9.11
C PRO A 130 3.50 0.16 -8.58
N MET A 131 2.42 0.35 -9.35
CA MET A 131 1.24 1.13 -8.91
C MET A 131 0.16 0.28 -8.24
N ALA A 132 0.26 -1.06 -8.26
CA ALA A 132 -0.78 -1.96 -7.74
C ALA A 132 -1.07 -1.74 -6.25
N TRP A 133 -0.08 -1.29 -5.50
CA TRP A 133 -0.15 -1.12 -4.04
C TRP A 133 -0.79 0.19 -3.61
N GLY A 134 -0.94 1.17 -4.53
CA GLY A 134 -1.60 2.45 -4.25
C GLY A 134 -3.12 2.43 -4.35
N PHE A 135 -3.70 1.33 -4.87
CA PHE A 135 -5.15 1.20 -5.06
C PHE A 135 -5.76 0.15 -4.13
N ARG A 136 -6.94 0.47 -3.56
CA ARG A 136 -7.70 -0.47 -2.72
C ARG A 136 -8.09 -1.73 -3.48
N LEU A 137 -8.57 -1.56 -4.71
CA LEU A 137 -8.84 -2.67 -5.60
C LEU A 137 -7.56 -2.97 -6.37
N LYS A 138 -6.88 -4.06 -5.99
CA LYS A 138 -5.67 -4.48 -6.68
C LYS A 138 -5.97 -4.93 -8.12
N PRO A 139 -5.05 -4.69 -9.05
CA PRO A 139 -5.08 -5.32 -10.38
C PRO A 139 -5.20 -6.84 -10.27
N ALA A 140 -5.90 -7.45 -11.22
CA ALA A 140 -6.08 -8.89 -11.25
C ALA A 140 -4.75 -9.62 -11.47
N ASN A 141 -4.52 -10.68 -10.70
CA ASN A 141 -3.39 -11.57 -10.83
C ASN A 141 -3.66 -12.62 -11.92
N PHE A 142 -3.17 -12.40 -13.13
CA PHE A 142 -3.47 -13.27 -14.27
C PHE A 142 -2.75 -14.63 -14.23
N THR A 143 -1.74 -14.81 -13.37
CA THR A 143 -1.08 -16.12 -13.18
C THR A 143 -1.94 -17.09 -12.36
N ASP A 144 -2.96 -16.59 -11.67
CA ASP A 144 -3.92 -17.43 -10.95
C ASP A 144 -4.92 -18.04 -11.95
N PRO A 145 -5.02 -19.39 -12.06
CA PRO A 145 -5.97 -20.07 -12.94
C PRO A 145 -7.44 -19.66 -12.74
N GLY A 146 -7.79 -19.13 -11.56
CA GLY A 146 -9.11 -18.61 -11.23
C GLY A 146 -9.44 -17.23 -11.80
N THR A 147 -8.56 -16.62 -12.61
CA THR A 147 -8.72 -15.24 -13.10
C THR A 147 -8.92 -15.17 -14.63
N ILE A 148 -7.95 -14.65 -15.39
CA ILE A 148 -8.06 -14.42 -16.84
C ILE A 148 -8.27 -15.71 -17.62
N ALA A 149 -7.78 -16.85 -17.09
CA ALA A 149 -7.98 -18.17 -17.68
C ALA A 149 -9.43 -18.66 -17.60
N THR A 150 -10.28 -18.06 -16.75
CA THR A 150 -11.69 -18.44 -16.60
C THR A 150 -12.64 -17.72 -17.57
N VAL A 151 -12.13 -16.74 -18.32
CA VAL A 151 -12.90 -15.90 -19.24
C VAL A 151 -12.46 -16.10 -20.69
N VAL A 152 -13.37 -15.87 -21.63
CA VAL A 152 -13.07 -15.87 -23.07
C VAL A 152 -12.30 -14.61 -23.45
N GLU A 153 -11.49 -14.65 -24.51
CA GLU A 153 -10.66 -13.49 -24.89
C GLU A 153 -11.48 -12.23 -25.20
N ALA A 154 -12.69 -12.39 -25.76
CA ALA A 154 -13.62 -11.28 -25.98
C ALA A 154 -13.98 -10.54 -24.68
N TYR A 155 -14.03 -11.26 -23.55
CA TYR A 155 -14.22 -10.66 -22.23
C TYR A 155 -13.03 -9.79 -21.84
N ALA A 156 -11.82 -10.34 -21.95
CA ALA A 156 -10.59 -9.59 -21.66
C ALA A 156 -10.47 -8.35 -22.56
N PHE A 157 -10.79 -8.48 -23.85
CA PHE A 157 -10.82 -7.39 -24.81
C PHE A 157 -11.83 -6.30 -24.43
N TRP A 158 -13.04 -6.68 -23.97
CA TRP A 158 -14.03 -5.74 -23.44
C TRP A 158 -13.50 -5.00 -22.21
N ARG A 159 -12.93 -5.73 -21.23
CA ARG A 159 -12.36 -5.13 -20.01
C ARG A 159 -11.24 -4.14 -20.33
N VAL A 160 -10.38 -4.44 -21.30
CA VAL A 160 -9.35 -3.52 -21.80
C VAL A 160 -9.97 -2.32 -22.51
N THR A 161 -10.95 -2.55 -23.39
CA THR A 161 -11.59 -1.50 -24.19
C THR A 161 -12.31 -0.45 -23.33
N GLU A 162 -13.03 -0.90 -22.30
CA GLU A 162 -13.91 -0.03 -21.51
C GLU A 162 -13.39 0.30 -20.10
N GLY A 163 -12.34 -0.37 -19.63
CA GLY A 163 -11.69 -0.10 -18.35
C GLY A 163 -12.62 -0.24 -17.13
N GLY A 164 -12.30 0.54 -16.10
CA GLY A 164 -13.14 0.73 -14.92
C GLY A 164 -14.43 1.52 -15.21
N PRO A 165 -14.34 2.70 -15.87
CA PRO A 165 -15.51 3.55 -16.13
C PRO A 165 -16.63 2.94 -16.96
N GLY A 166 -16.33 2.00 -17.87
CA GLY A 166 -17.36 1.33 -18.69
C GLY A 166 -17.89 0.02 -18.10
N LEU A 167 -17.72 -0.22 -16.80
CA LEU A 167 -18.40 -1.28 -16.08
C LEU A 167 -19.91 -0.99 -15.95
N PRO A 168 -20.77 -2.01 -16.03
CA PRO A 168 -22.21 -1.80 -15.93
C PRO A 168 -22.63 -1.51 -14.47
N PRO A 169 -23.77 -0.85 -14.23
CA PRO A 169 -24.21 -0.43 -12.89
C PRO A 169 -24.30 -1.57 -11.86
N GLU A 170 -24.63 -2.79 -12.28
CA GLU A 170 -24.72 -3.98 -11.41
C GLU A 170 -23.36 -4.41 -10.85
N ALA A 171 -22.29 -3.93 -11.48
CA ALA A 171 -20.93 -4.14 -11.03
C ALA A 171 -20.53 -3.09 -9.96
N THR A 172 -21.30 -2.01 -9.76
CA THR A 172 -20.94 -0.99 -8.76
C THR A 172 -20.76 -1.61 -7.35
N PRO A 173 -19.80 -1.10 -6.55
CA PRO A 173 -18.86 -0.02 -6.82
C PRO A 173 -17.46 -0.58 -7.13
N TRP A 174 -17.25 -1.12 -8.33
CA TRP A 174 -15.88 -1.33 -8.82
C TRP A 174 -15.17 0.02 -8.94
N ASP A 175 -14.51 0.43 -7.86
CA ASP A 175 -13.58 1.57 -7.81
C ASP A 175 -12.28 1.20 -8.56
N SER A 176 -12.41 0.74 -9.80
CA SER A 176 -11.29 0.27 -10.60
C SER A 176 -10.54 1.44 -11.23
N ALA A 177 -9.22 1.46 -11.03
CA ALA A 177 -8.31 2.39 -11.69
C ALA A 177 -7.99 1.99 -13.14
N MET A 178 -8.57 0.91 -13.67
CA MET A 178 -8.26 0.41 -15.00
C MET A 178 -8.63 1.45 -16.08
N PRO A 179 -7.67 1.88 -16.92
CA PRO A 179 -7.92 2.93 -17.91
C PRO A 179 -8.85 2.46 -19.04
N VAL A 180 -9.45 3.42 -19.75
CA VAL A 180 -10.31 3.18 -20.91
C VAL A 180 -9.44 3.14 -22.18
N TRP A 181 -8.95 1.96 -22.59
CA TRP A 181 -7.91 1.87 -23.62
C TRP A 181 -8.41 2.12 -25.06
N ARG A 182 -9.73 2.13 -25.32
CA ARG A 182 -10.26 2.48 -26.65
C ARG A 182 -9.96 3.91 -27.09
N GLN A 183 -9.54 4.76 -26.16
CA GLN A 183 -9.13 6.14 -26.44
C GLN A 183 -7.69 6.23 -26.96
N ASP A 184 -6.89 5.18 -26.73
CA ASP A 184 -5.43 5.24 -26.85
C ASP A 184 -4.81 4.13 -27.69
N LEU A 185 -5.44 2.97 -27.73
CA LEU A 185 -4.97 1.78 -28.45
C LEU A 185 -5.99 1.39 -29.51
N THR A 186 -5.50 1.07 -30.71
CA THR A 186 -6.33 0.47 -31.75
C THR A 186 -6.82 -0.92 -31.34
N ASP A 187 -7.87 -1.42 -31.99
CA ASP A 187 -8.38 -2.76 -31.72
C ASP A 187 -7.31 -3.85 -31.92
N GLU A 188 -6.47 -3.71 -32.95
CA GLU A 188 -5.31 -4.58 -33.17
C GLU A 188 -4.33 -4.55 -31.98
N GLN A 189 -3.94 -3.36 -31.52
CA GLN A 189 -3.03 -3.21 -30.39
C GLN A 189 -3.62 -3.80 -29.10
N LYS A 190 -4.92 -3.61 -28.86
CA LYS A 190 -5.62 -4.20 -27.72
C LYS A 190 -5.63 -5.74 -27.79
N TRP A 191 -5.87 -6.33 -28.96
CA TRP A 191 -5.79 -7.79 -29.14
C TRP A 191 -4.39 -8.33 -28.87
N LYS A 192 -3.35 -7.67 -29.39
CA LYS A 192 -1.95 -8.03 -29.12
C LYS A 192 -1.61 -7.94 -27.63
N ALA A 193 -2.09 -6.90 -26.93
CA ALA A 193 -1.92 -6.75 -25.49
C ALA A 193 -2.64 -7.84 -24.68
N VAL A 194 -3.85 -8.23 -25.10
CA VAL A 194 -4.59 -9.35 -24.48
C VAL A 194 -3.82 -10.66 -24.67
N MET A 195 -3.33 -10.96 -25.87
CA MET A 195 -2.49 -12.13 -26.10
C MET A 195 -1.24 -12.15 -25.24
N ALA A 196 -0.56 -11.00 -25.15
CA ALA A 196 0.61 -10.87 -24.30
C ALA A 196 0.30 -11.07 -22.81
N ALA A 197 -0.88 -10.64 -22.33
CA ALA A 197 -1.30 -10.89 -20.95
C ALA A 197 -1.41 -12.39 -20.65
N TYR A 198 -2.01 -13.18 -21.56
CA TYR A 198 -2.10 -14.65 -21.45
C TYR A 198 -0.71 -15.31 -21.52
N ASP A 199 0.11 -14.92 -22.50
CA ASP A 199 1.46 -15.46 -22.67
C ASP A 199 2.37 -15.15 -21.46
N LEU A 200 2.33 -13.92 -20.95
CA LEU A 200 3.08 -13.51 -19.77
C LEU A 200 2.55 -14.22 -18.52
N ALA A 201 1.25 -14.39 -18.38
CA ALA A 201 0.69 -15.17 -17.26
C ALA A 201 1.01 -16.67 -17.34
N GLY A 202 1.40 -17.18 -18.51
CA GLY A 202 1.64 -18.60 -18.74
C GLY A 202 0.35 -19.44 -18.75
N VAL A 203 -0.78 -18.81 -19.09
CA VAL A 203 -2.09 -19.46 -19.12
C VAL A 203 -2.74 -19.26 -20.49
N GLU A 204 -3.52 -20.25 -20.93
CA GLU A 204 -4.30 -20.13 -22.17
C GLU A 204 -5.70 -19.56 -21.88
N PRO A 205 -6.33 -18.85 -22.83
CA PRO A 205 -7.71 -18.42 -22.69
C PRO A 205 -8.67 -19.58 -22.51
N ARG A 206 -9.79 -19.33 -21.84
CA ARG A 206 -10.88 -20.30 -21.78
C ARG A 206 -11.36 -20.64 -23.18
N LYS A 207 -11.04 -21.85 -23.65
CA LYS A 207 -11.73 -22.48 -24.78
C LYS A 207 -13.13 -22.88 -24.28
N PRO A 208 -14.21 -22.68 -25.04
CA PRO A 208 -15.51 -23.23 -24.66
C PRO A 208 -15.42 -24.75 -24.79
N GLU A 209 -15.22 -25.49 -23.70
CA GLU A 209 -15.31 -26.95 -23.78
C GLU A 209 -15.43 -27.68 -22.43
N LYS A 210 -15.89 -28.94 -22.53
CA LYS A 210 -15.96 -29.93 -21.45
C LYS A 210 -14.61 -30.03 -20.71
N LEU A 211 -14.76 -30.27 -19.42
CA LEU A 211 -13.82 -30.11 -18.33
C LEU A 211 -12.77 -31.24 -18.28
N GLU A 212 -11.48 -30.91 -18.32
CA GLU A 212 -10.42 -31.72 -17.68
C GLU A 212 -9.37 -30.82 -17.01
N SER A 213 -8.90 -31.26 -15.84
CA SER A 213 -8.16 -30.49 -14.85
C SER A 213 -6.64 -30.64 -14.95
N LEU A 214 -5.89 -29.56 -14.68
CA LEU A 214 -4.45 -29.60 -14.42
C LEU A 214 -4.16 -29.22 -12.95
N GLY A 215 -3.32 -30.01 -12.29
CA GLY A 215 -2.91 -29.85 -10.90
C GLY A 215 -1.70 -28.92 -10.71
N PRO A 216 -1.39 -28.53 -9.46
CA PRO A 216 -0.30 -27.61 -9.14
C PRO A 216 1.01 -28.34 -8.86
N SER A 217 2.13 -27.73 -9.22
CA SER A 217 3.46 -28.13 -8.75
C SER A 217 4.14 -26.94 -8.08
N ALA A 218 4.38 -27.07 -6.78
CA ALA A 218 5.21 -26.19 -5.98
C ALA A 218 6.49 -26.94 -5.60
N ALA A 219 7.64 -26.42 -6.02
CA ALA A 219 8.95 -26.82 -5.50
C ALA A 219 9.82 -25.56 -5.36
N TRP A 220 9.86 -25.01 -4.15
CA TRP A 220 10.56 -23.77 -3.80
C TRP A 220 11.90 -24.03 -3.13
N ALA A 221 12.71 -24.95 -3.64
CA ALA A 221 14.15 -25.01 -3.38
C ALA A 221 14.75 -26.12 -4.24
N GLN A 222 15.22 -25.76 -5.43
CA GLN A 222 16.16 -26.60 -6.17
C GLN A 222 17.57 -26.01 -6.02
N ALA A 223 18.53 -26.89 -5.76
CA ALA A 223 19.95 -26.56 -5.80
C ALA A 223 20.31 -26.00 -7.18
N LYS A 224 21.29 -25.09 -7.24
CA LYS A 224 21.77 -24.50 -8.49
C LYS A 224 22.15 -25.61 -9.49
N PRO A 225 21.44 -25.75 -10.63
CA PRO A 225 21.79 -26.74 -11.63
C PRO A 225 23.09 -26.36 -12.34
N ALA A 226 23.79 -27.36 -12.92
CA ALA A 226 24.99 -27.11 -13.71
C ALA A 226 24.65 -26.23 -14.93
N GLU A 227 25.47 -25.21 -15.20
CA GLU A 227 25.34 -24.40 -16.41
C GLU A 227 25.80 -25.21 -17.63
N THR A 228 24.86 -25.57 -18.52
CA THR A 228 25.13 -26.21 -19.82
C THR A 228 24.76 -25.28 -20.97
N PRO A 229 25.24 -25.50 -22.20
CA PRO A 229 24.78 -24.73 -23.36
C PRO A 229 23.25 -24.73 -23.52
N GLU A 230 22.60 -25.86 -23.25
CA GLU A 230 21.14 -26.00 -23.30
C GLU A 230 20.45 -25.19 -22.18
N SER A 231 21.03 -25.17 -20.96
CA SER A 231 20.48 -24.36 -19.87
C SER A 231 20.61 -22.87 -20.14
N ARG A 232 21.69 -22.43 -20.82
CA ARG A 232 21.87 -21.05 -21.27
C ARG A 232 20.87 -20.66 -22.36
N GLU A 233 20.58 -21.56 -23.29
CA GLU A 233 19.55 -21.32 -24.31
C GLU A 233 18.14 -21.22 -23.70
N ARG A 234 17.81 -22.06 -22.70
CA ARG A 234 16.56 -21.89 -21.93
C ARG A 234 16.54 -20.57 -21.18
N GLY A 235 17.64 -20.20 -20.54
CA GLY A 235 17.84 -18.89 -19.90
C GLY A 235 17.62 -17.72 -20.85
N LYS A 236 18.13 -17.81 -22.07
CA LYS A 236 17.93 -16.81 -23.14
C LYS A 236 16.45 -16.66 -23.49
N ARG A 237 15.70 -17.75 -23.63
CA ARG A 237 14.26 -17.70 -23.91
C ARG A 237 13.48 -17.01 -22.79
N ILE A 238 13.84 -17.28 -21.53
CA ILE A 238 13.26 -16.60 -20.37
C ILE A 238 13.62 -15.11 -20.42
N TYR A 239 14.88 -14.76 -20.69
CA TYR A 239 15.32 -13.37 -20.80
C TYR A 239 14.55 -12.58 -21.88
N VAL A 240 14.45 -13.14 -23.08
CA VAL A 240 13.70 -12.52 -24.20
C VAL A 240 12.24 -12.29 -23.82
N LYS A 241 11.62 -13.25 -23.12
CA LYS A 241 10.21 -13.15 -22.71
C LYS A 241 9.98 -12.20 -21.53
N ARG A 242 10.90 -12.11 -20.57
CA ARG A 242 10.67 -11.50 -19.25
C ARG A 242 11.50 -10.25 -18.97
N CYS A 243 12.70 -10.15 -19.53
CA CYS A 243 13.70 -9.17 -19.13
C CYS A 243 13.99 -8.15 -20.24
N LEU A 244 13.92 -8.57 -21.50
CA LEU A 244 14.34 -7.78 -22.67
C LEU A 244 13.62 -6.44 -22.80
N ALA A 245 12.32 -6.38 -22.51
CA ALA A 245 11.53 -5.15 -22.63
C ALA A 245 12.09 -3.99 -21.80
N CYS A 246 12.73 -4.30 -20.66
CA CYS A 246 13.39 -3.30 -19.81
C CYS A 246 14.91 -3.27 -20.04
N HIS A 247 15.57 -4.43 -20.06
CA HIS A 247 17.03 -4.52 -20.06
C HIS A 247 17.68 -4.50 -21.45
N GLY A 248 16.89 -4.53 -22.52
CA GLY A 248 17.38 -4.50 -23.90
C GLY A 248 17.89 -5.85 -24.38
N GLU A 249 17.97 -6.01 -25.70
CA GLU A 249 18.45 -7.24 -26.34
C GLU A 249 19.93 -7.50 -26.01
N LYS A 250 20.72 -6.43 -25.88
CA LYS A 250 22.15 -6.47 -25.54
C LYS A 250 22.43 -6.48 -24.04
N GLY A 251 21.40 -6.43 -23.20
CA GLY A 251 21.57 -6.29 -21.74
C GLY A 251 22.09 -4.92 -21.30
N ASP A 252 22.05 -3.91 -22.17
CA ASP A 252 22.58 -2.56 -21.95
C ASP A 252 21.63 -1.62 -21.18
N GLY A 253 20.48 -2.14 -20.72
CA GLY A 253 19.49 -1.34 -20.01
C GLY A 253 18.67 -0.41 -20.92
N GLN A 254 18.80 -0.54 -22.25
CA GLN A 254 18.14 0.32 -23.24
C GLN A 254 16.94 -0.37 -23.92
N GLY A 255 16.20 -1.17 -23.16
CA GLY A 255 14.95 -1.77 -23.64
C GLY A 255 13.91 -0.71 -24.00
N PRO A 256 12.88 -1.05 -24.81
CA PRO A 256 11.85 -0.11 -25.26
C PRO A 256 11.10 0.59 -24.12
N VAL A 257 11.04 -0.01 -22.94
CA VAL A 257 10.37 0.58 -21.76
C VAL A 257 11.31 1.50 -20.96
N ALA A 258 12.63 1.40 -21.13
CA ALA A 258 13.61 2.14 -20.34
C ALA A 258 13.38 3.67 -20.34
N PRO A 259 12.98 4.33 -21.45
CA PRO A 259 12.66 5.75 -21.46
C PRO A 259 11.57 6.20 -20.50
N TYR A 260 10.72 5.30 -19.99
CA TYR A 260 9.58 5.64 -19.16
C TYR A 260 9.79 5.38 -17.66
N LEU A 261 10.98 4.90 -17.26
CA LEU A 261 11.26 4.42 -15.91
C LEU A 261 12.27 5.29 -15.16
N ASP A 262 11.92 5.69 -13.94
CA ASP A 262 12.85 6.20 -12.91
C ASP A 262 12.79 5.28 -11.68
N PRO A 263 13.88 4.57 -11.33
CA PRO A 263 15.20 4.59 -11.96
C PRO A 263 15.27 3.77 -13.28
N ARG A 264 16.28 4.05 -14.11
CA ARG A 264 16.54 3.27 -15.33
C ARG A 264 16.91 1.81 -15.04
N PRO A 265 16.56 0.88 -15.95
CA PRO A 265 17.01 -0.51 -15.89
C PRO A 265 18.54 -0.62 -15.80
N ARG A 266 19.02 -1.69 -15.15
CA ARG A 266 20.46 -1.96 -15.02
C ARG A 266 21.05 -2.32 -16.38
N ASP A 267 22.15 -1.66 -16.73
CA ASP A 267 23.10 -2.11 -17.74
C ASP A 267 23.96 -3.24 -17.16
N PHE A 268 23.79 -4.45 -17.70
CA PHE A 268 24.52 -5.65 -17.29
C PHE A 268 25.90 -5.74 -17.94
N THR A 269 26.15 -5.03 -19.04
CA THR A 269 27.41 -5.11 -19.79
C THR A 269 28.59 -4.56 -18.97
N LEU A 270 28.30 -3.62 -18.08
CA LEU A 270 29.27 -3.00 -17.19
C LEU A 270 29.79 -3.92 -16.08
N GLY A 271 29.11 -5.03 -15.78
CA GLY A 271 29.47 -5.90 -14.65
C GLY A 271 29.28 -5.24 -13.26
N ALA A 272 28.77 -4.01 -13.19
CA ALA A 272 28.62 -3.21 -11.97
C ALA A 272 27.21 -3.32 -11.37
N TYR A 273 27.10 -3.97 -10.20
CA TYR A 273 25.81 -4.25 -9.54
C TYR A 273 25.68 -3.54 -8.20
N LYS A 274 24.47 -3.05 -7.90
CA LYS A 274 24.21 -2.28 -6.67
C LYS A 274 24.13 -3.14 -5.40
N PHE A 275 23.67 -4.40 -5.50
CA PHE A 275 23.32 -5.22 -4.33
C PHE A 275 24.12 -6.52 -4.32
N ARG A 276 25.20 -6.52 -3.54
CA ARG A 276 26.20 -7.58 -3.53
C ARG A 276 26.59 -8.01 -2.11
N THR A 277 27.29 -9.13 -2.05
CA THR A 277 28.02 -9.63 -0.88
C THR A 277 29.53 -9.68 -1.11
N THR A 278 30.00 -9.16 -2.25
CA THR A 278 31.40 -9.08 -2.67
C THR A 278 32.01 -7.69 -2.43
N GLY A 279 33.33 -7.56 -2.57
CA GLY A 279 34.04 -6.28 -2.36
C GLY A 279 33.58 -5.18 -3.34
N SER A 280 33.77 -3.90 -3.01
CA SER A 280 33.40 -2.79 -3.91
C SER A 280 34.12 -2.91 -5.26
N GLY A 281 33.41 -2.76 -6.38
CA GLY A 281 33.97 -2.94 -7.73
C GLY A 281 34.02 -4.41 -8.20
N GLU A 282 33.79 -5.40 -7.34
CA GLU A 282 33.70 -6.79 -7.73
C GLU A 282 32.27 -7.17 -8.18
N PRO A 283 32.10 -8.10 -9.15
CA PRO A 283 30.78 -8.56 -9.58
C PRO A 283 30.03 -9.33 -8.46
N PRO A 284 28.69 -9.43 -8.53
CA PRO A 284 27.89 -10.18 -7.57
C PRO A 284 28.17 -11.69 -7.63
N THR A 285 27.87 -12.40 -6.54
CA THR A 285 27.76 -13.87 -6.60
C THR A 285 26.47 -14.29 -7.33
N ASP A 286 26.38 -15.56 -7.70
CA ASP A 286 25.16 -16.09 -8.32
C ASP A 286 23.97 -16.04 -7.35
N GLU A 287 24.19 -16.22 -6.05
CA GLU A 287 23.17 -16.08 -4.99
C GLU A 287 22.71 -14.63 -4.83
N ASP A 288 23.59 -13.65 -5.01
CA ASP A 288 23.22 -12.23 -5.02
C ASP A 288 22.26 -11.93 -6.18
N LEU A 289 22.58 -12.41 -7.38
CA LEU A 289 21.72 -12.30 -8.57
C LEU A 289 20.40 -13.03 -8.34
N PHE A 290 20.43 -14.25 -7.80
CA PHE A 290 19.23 -15.03 -7.50
C PHE A 290 18.32 -14.31 -6.51
N ARG A 291 18.88 -13.72 -5.45
CA ARG A 291 18.13 -12.92 -4.49
C ARG A 291 17.45 -11.73 -5.16
N VAL A 292 18.16 -10.99 -6.01
CA VAL A 292 17.62 -9.81 -6.70
C VAL A 292 16.52 -10.21 -7.70
N VAL A 293 16.74 -11.23 -8.53
CA VAL A 293 15.72 -11.73 -9.47
C VAL A 293 14.48 -12.23 -8.73
N SER A 294 14.67 -12.92 -7.61
CA SER A 294 13.57 -13.51 -6.84
C SER A 294 12.70 -12.45 -6.15
N ARG A 295 13.32 -11.45 -5.52
CA ARG A 295 12.61 -10.47 -4.70
C ARG A 295 12.27 -9.17 -5.44
N GLY A 296 12.93 -8.93 -6.57
CA GLY A 296 12.90 -7.64 -7.26
C GLY A 296 13.71 -6.57 -6.54
N VAL A 297 13.44 -5.31 -6.89
CA VAL A 297 14.05 -4.14 -6.26
C VAL A 297 12.94 -3.19 -5.82
N PRO A 298 12.65 -3.10 -4.51
CA PRO A 298 11.59 -2.24 -3.98
C PRO A 298 11.68 -0.79 -4.46
N GLY A 299 10.53 -0.16 -4.73
CA GLY A 299 10.46 1.21 -5.22
C GLY A 299 11.01 1.41 -6.63
N THR A 300 11.06 0.35 -7.45
CA THR A 300 11.45 0.42 -8.87
C THR A 300 10.51 -0.43 -9.72
N ALA A 301 10.70 -0.38 -11.04
CA ALA A 301 9.96 -1.21 -11.98
C ALA A 301 10.30 -2.71 -11.90
N MET A 302 11.45 -3.08 -11.32
CA MET A 302 11.94 -4.45 -11.24
C MET A 302 11.17 -5.26 -10.18
N SER A 303 10.07 -5.92 -10.57
CA SER A 303 9.31 -6.78 -9.66
C SER A 303 10.06 -8.09 -9.34
N GLY A 304 9.58 -8.83 -8.35
CA GLY A 304 10.14 -10.13 -8.00
C GLY A 304 9.61 -11.24 -8.88
N TRP A 305 10.49 -12.10 -9.39
CA TRP A 305 10.15 -13.23 -10.27
C TRP A 305 9.95 -14.54 -9.49
N ALA A 306 9.27 -14.47 -8.34
CA ALA A 306 8.88 -15.65 -7.59
C ALA A 306 7.89 -16.56 -8.35
N THR A 307 7.24 -16.01 -9.39
CA THR A 307 6.41 -16.73 -10.36
C THR A 307 7.20 -17.69 -11.25
N LEU A 308 8.52 -17.48 -11.41
CA LEU A 308 9.41 -18.44 -12.04
C LEU A 308 9.89 -19.47 -11.00
N SER A 309 9.98 -20.73 -11.44
CA SER A 309 10.60 -21.79 -10.63
C SER A 309 12.04 -21.43 -10.26
N ALA A 310 12.58 -22.09 -9.23
CA ALA A 310 13.97 -21.87 -8.84
C ALA A 310 14.95 -22.23 -9.99
N GLY A 311 14.67 -23.31 -10.73
CA GLY A 311 15.46 -23.71 -11.91
C GLY A 311 15.48 -22.65 -13.01
N GLU A 312 14.31 -22.13 -13.39
CA GLU A 312 14.20 -21.08 -14.41
C GLU A 312 14.93 -19.80 -14.01
N ARG A 313 14.90 -19.43 -12.72
CA ARG A 313 15.67 -18.30 -12.20
C ARG A 313 17.18 -18.53 -12.31
N TRP A 314 17.67 -19.73 -12.04
CA TRP A 314 19.08 -20.06 -12.24
C TRP A 314 19.48 -20.03 -13.72
N GLU A 315 18.62 -20.52 -14.61
CA GLU A 315 18.88 -20.54 -16.06
C GLU A 315 19.00 -19.12 -16.63
N VAL A 316 18.08 -18.20 -16.28
CA VAL A 316 18.17 -16.80 -16.74
C VAL A 316 19.39 -16.08 -16.16
N ILE A 317 19.82 -16.41 -14.94
CA ILE A 317 21.07 -15.88 -14.36
C ILE A 317 22.29 -16.35 -15.15
N GLY A 318 22.32 -17.63 -15.55
CA GLY A 318 23.39 -18.18 -16.39
C GLY A 318 23.53 -17.45 -17.73
N TYR A 319 22.41 -17.04 -18.34
CA TYR A 319 22.42 -16.19 -19.54
C TYR A 319 22.81 -14.74 -19.23
N LEU A 320 22.28 -14.13 -18.16
CA LEU A 320 22.58 -12.76 -17.78
C LEU A 320 24.09 -12.52 -17.58
N LYS A 321 24.80 -13.49 -17.02
CA LYS A 321 26.25 -13.44 -16.84
C LYS A 321 27.04 -13.38 -18.16
N SER A 322 26.45 -13.79 -19.30
CA SER A 322 27.14 -13.71 -20.60
C SER A 322 27.25 -12.28 -21.16
N PHE A 323 26.57 -11.30 -20.57
CA PHE A 323 26.64 -9.91 -21.01
C PHE A 323 27.93 -9.20 -20.57
N SER A 324 28.68 -9.74 -19.60
CA SER A 324 29.91 -9.10 -19.11
C SER A 324 30.99 -10.13 -18.79
N ASP A 325 32.23 -9.83 -19.20
CA ASP A 325 33.39 -10.67 -18.90
C ASP A 325 33.80 -10.61 -17.42
N ALA A 326 33.31 -9.63 -16.65
CA ALA A 326 33.60 -9.49 -15.22
C ALA A 326 33.27 -10.76 -14.42
N PHE A 327 32.24 -11.51 -14.81
CA PHE A 327 31.83 -12.76 -14.15
C PHE A 327 32.84 -13.93 -14.28
N LYS A 328 33.90 -13.77 -15.07
CA LYS A 328 35.01 -14.74 -15.16
C LYS A 328 36.04 -14.56 -14.05
N GLU A 329 36.04 -13.42 -13.38
CA GLU A 329 36.99 -13.10 -12.32
C GLU A 329 36.61 -13.75 -10.98
N LYS A 330 37.60 -14.01 -10.14
CA LYS A 330 37.36 -14.51 -8.78
C LYS A 330 36.96 -13.35 -7.89
N VAL A 331 35.91 -13.55 -7.10
CA VAL A 331 35.38 -12.55 -6.16
C VAL A 331 35.64 -12.96 -4.71
N THR A 332 35.72 -11.97 -3.83
CA THR A 332 35.89 -12.16 -2.40
C THR A 332 34.57 -11.87 -1.69
N VAL A 333 33.95 -12.90 -1.11
CA VAL A 333 32.73 -12.73 -0.33
C VAL A 333 33.07 -12.10 1.02
N VAL A 334 32.41 -10.98 1.32
CA VAL A 334 32.49 -10.29 2.61
C VAL A 334 31.96 -11.22 3.70
N LYS A 335 32.84 -11.59 4.63
CA LYS A 335 32.46 -12.38 5.81
C LYS A 335 31.82 -11.46 6.83
N LEU A 336 30.59 -11.79 7.22
CA LEU A 336 29.87 -11.11 8.29
C LEU A 336 30.33 -11.64 9.65
N ALA A 337 30.78 -10.76 10.55
CA ALA A 337 30.79 -11.12 11.96
C ALA A 337 29.35 -11.24 12.49
N ARG A 338 29.22 -11.78 13.70
CA ARG A 338 27.91 -11.92 14.36
C ARG A 338 27.27 -10.54 14.57
N GLU A 339 26.03 -10.38 14.11
CA GLU A 339 25.24 -9.17 14.34
C GLU A 339 25.10 -8.88 15.85
N PRO A 340 25.52 -7.70 16.34
CA PRO A 340 25.33 -7.30 17.72
C PRO A 340 23.85 -7.01 18.01
N ALA A 341 23.47 -7.03 19.29
CA ALA A 341 22.12 -6.66 19.68
C ALA A 341 21.88 -5.16 19.48
N ALA A 342 20.66 -4.78 19.08
CA ALA A 342 20.22 -3.40 18.88
C ALA A 342 20.03 -2.64 20.22
N ALA A 343 21.11 -2.44 20.96
CA ALA A 343 21.13 -1.68 22.22
C ALA A 343 21.11 -0.16 21.96
N ALA A 344 20.59 0.61 22.92
CA ALA A 344 20.44 2.07 22.78
C ALA A 344 21.81 2.77 22.61
N GLU A 345 22.84 2.27 23.29
CA GLU A 345 24.21 2.76 23.22
C GLU A 345 24.80 2.55 21.83
N LEU A 346 24.51 1.40 21.20
CA LEU A 346 24.97 1.09 19.85
C LEU A 346 24.29 2.00 18.80
N ILE A 347 23.00 2.27 18.97
CA ILE A 347 22.25 3.20 18.12
C ILE A 347 22.81 4.62 18.26
N ALA A 348 23.11 5.07 19.49
CA ALA A 348 23.72 6.38 19.74
C ALA A 348 25.12 6.50 19.09
N LYS A 349 25.94 5.45 19.17
CA LYS A 349 27.22 5.38 18.44
C LYS A 349 26.99 5.48 16.93
N GLY A 350 25.97 4.81 16.40
CA GLY A 350 25.62 4.87 14.99
C GLY A 350 25.22 6.27 14.53
N GLN A 351 24.52 7.03 15.38
CA GLN A 351 24.18 8.42 15.13
C GLN A 351 25.43 9.31 15.05
N ASP A 352 26.41 9.13 15.95
CA ASP A 352 27.70 9.84 15.86
C ASP A 352 28.42 9.53 14.54
N VAL A 353 28.51 8.24 14.18
CA VAL A 353 29.11 7.81 12.91
C VAL A 353 28.38 8.45 11.72
N TYR A 354 27.04 8.52 11.73
CA TYR A 354 26.25 9.15 10.68
C TYR A 354 26.60 10.64 10.48
N GLN A 355 26.89 11.35 11.57
CA GLN A 355 27.31 12.75 11.53
C GLN A 355 28.75 12.89 11.02
N ARG A 356 29.67 12.12 11.60
CA ARG A 356 31.11 12.19 11.30
C ARG A 356 31.45 11.70 9.89
N ALA A 357 30.78 10.65 9.43
CA ALA A 357 30.87 10.16 8.06
C ALA A 357 30.03 10.97 7.06
N LYS A 358 29.39 12.07 7.52
CA LYS A 358 28.64 13.03 6.68
C LYS A 358 27.53 12.40 5.85
N CYS A 359 26.92 11.31 6.33
CA CYS A 359 25.83 10.65 5.64
C CYS A 359 24.63 11.60 5.39
N TRP A 360 24.44 12.57 6.28
CA TRP A 360 23.42 13.61 6.21
C TRP A 360 23.57 14.57 5.02
N GLU A 361 24.76 14.71 4.41
CA GLU A 361 24.94 15.59 3.25
C GLU A 361 24.08 15.13 2.05
N CYS A 362 23.89 13.81 1.91
CA CYS A 362 23.05 13.21 0.88
C CYS A 362 21.69 12.74 1.43
N HIS A 363 21.67 12.10 2.60
CA HIS A 363 20.47 11.50 3.15
C HIS A 363 19.65 12.43 4.05
N GLY A 364 20.16 13.63 4.37
CA GLY A 364 19.52 14.57 5.30
C GLY A 364 19.65 14.16 6.76
N GLN A 365 19.31 15.08 7.67
CA GLN A 365 19.44 14.85 9.11
C GLN A 365 18.50 13.74 9.61
N SER A 366 17.28 13.71 9.08
CA SER A 366 16.25 12.73 9.42
C SER A 366 16.28 11.48 8.52
N GLY A 367 17.20 11.41 7.56
CA GLY A 367 17.32 10.29 6.62
C GLY A 367 16.29 10.29 5.48
N ARG A 368 15.66 11.43 5.14
CA ARG A 368 14.63 11.50 4.09
C ARG A 368 15.15 11.66 2.67
N GLY A 369 16.47 11.79 2.51
CA GLY A 369 17.09 12.07 1.22
C GLY A 369 16.98 13.54 0.82
N ASP A 370 16.84 14.42 1.80
CA ASP A 370 16.72 15.89 1.69
C ASP A 370 18.02 16.62 2.05
N GLY A 371 19.16 15.90 1.96
CA GLY A 371 20.47 16.50 2.23
C GLY A 371 20.83 17.59 1.20
N PRO A 372 21.70 18.55 1.56
CA PRO A 372 22.10 19.65 0.67
C PRO A 372 22.69 19.18 -0.67
N SER A 373 23.34 18.01 -0.69
CA SER A 373 23.93 17.41 -1.91
C SER A 373 22.94 16.53 -2.67
N ALA A 374 21.76 16.24 -2.13
CA ALA A 374 20.77 15.35 -2.75
C ALA A 374 20.34 15.79 -4.18
N PRO A 375 20.12 17.09 -4.49
CA PRO A 375 19.74 17.53 -5.84
C PRO A 375 20.83 17.31 -6.90
N THR A 376 22.09 17.20 -6.49
CA THR A 376 23.25 17.14 -7.41
C THR A 376 23.72 15.72 -7.71
N LEU A 377 23.12 14.72 -7.07
CA LEU A 377 23.54 13.32 -7.18
C LEU A 377 23.30 12.79 -8.60
N LYS A 378 24.34 12.16 -9.16
CA LYS A 378 24.29 11.48 -10.44
C LYS A 378 24.92 10.10 -10.34
N ASP A 379 24.43 9.15 -11.11
CA ASP A 379 25.10 7.87 -11.29
C ASP A 379 26.30 7.98 -12.24
N ASP A 380 27.01 6.87 -12.44
CA ASP A 380 28.20 6.83 -13.30
C ASP A 380 27.85 7.10 -14.78
N ALA A 381 26.59 6.82 -15.18
CA ALA A 381 26.02 7.16 -16.49
C ALA A 381 25.55 8.63 -16.57
N LYS A 382 25.89 9.45 -15.58
CA LYS A 382 25.52 10.89 -15.47
C LYS A 382 24.03 11.16 -15.39
N GLN A 383 23.23 10.15 -15.08
CA GLN A 383 21.79 10.26 -14.86
C GLN A 383 21.52 10.70 -13.43
N ALA A 384 20.49 11.52 -13.23
CA ALA A 384 20.08 11.91 -11.89
C ALA A 384 19.72 10.66 -11.04
N ILE A 385 20.21 10.60 -9.81
CA ILE A 385 19.88 9.52 -8.87
C ILE A 385 19.48 10.10 -7.52
N ARG A 386 18.43 9.56 -6.91
CA ARG A 386 17.90 10.06 -5.64
C ARG A 386 18.42 9.24 -4.46
N ALA A 387 18.83 9.93 -3.41
CA ALA A 387 19.06 9.31 -2.11
C ALA A 387 17.76 8.65 -1.62
N ALA A 388 17.87 7.43 -1.10
CA ALA A 388 16.75 6.71 -0.53
C ALA A 388 16.20 7.44 0.70
N ASN A 389 14.88 7.50 0.84
CA ASN A 389 14.24 7.91 2.08
C ASN A 389 14.31 6.74 3.07
N LEU A 390 15.29 6.78 3.96
CA LEU A 390 15.63 5.75 4.94
C LEU A 390 14.53 5.55 5.99
N ARG A 391 13.59 6.51 6.11
CA ARG A 391 12.42 6.37 6.98
C ARG A 391 11.45 5.33 6.42
N LYS A 392 11.41 5.13 5.10
CA LYS A 392 10.53 4.17 4.42
C LYS A 392 11.24 2.83 4.26
N GLY A 393 11.34 2.07 5.35
CA GLY A 393 12.02 0.77 5.37
C GLY A 393 11.61 -0.18 4.23
N TRP A 394 10.32 -0.19 3.89
CA TRP A 394 9.77 -1.01 2.80
C TRP A 394 10.25 -0.61 1.39
N LEU A 395 10.85 0.57 1.21
CA LEU A 395 11.44 1.03 -0.06
C LEU A 395 12.97 0.96 -0.08
N ILE A 396 13.63 0.48 1.00
CA ILE A 396 15.07 0.32 1.01
C ILE A 396 15.45 -0.83 0.06
N LYS A 397 16.01 -0.47 -1.10
CA LYS A 397 16.30 -1.38 -2.22
C LYS A 397 17.14 -2.61 -1.84
N GLY A 398 18.08 -2.43 -0.91
CA GLY A 398 18.98 -3.48 -0.42
C GLY A 398 18.34 -4.48 0.54
N GLY A 399 17.23 -4.09 1.17
CA GLY A 399 16.63 -4.77 2.33
C GLY A 399 16.58 -3.84 3.55
N ARG A 400 15.59 -4.03 4.41
CA ARG A 400 15.30 -3.12 5.54
C ARG A 400 15.97 -3.53 6.85
N GLU A 401 16.45 -4.76 6.94
CA GLU A 401 17.05 -5.29 8.16
C GLU A 401 18.46 -4.70 8.36
N ALA A 402 18.91 -4.58 9.62
CA ALA A 402 20.22 -4.01 9.94
C ALA A 402 21.35 -4.75 9.20
N ARG A 403 21.29 -6.09 9.12
CA ARG A 403 22.23 -6.88 8.31
C ARG A 403 22.27 -6.47 6.83
N ASP A 404 21.13 -6.16 6.22
CA ASP A 404 21.06 -5.80 4.80
C ASP A 404 21.64 -4.40 4.59
N ILE A 405 21.38 -3.50 5.53
CA ILE A 405 21.92 -2.14 5.54
C ILE A 405 23.43 -2.17 5.78
N PHE A 406 23.91 -2.94 6.75
CA PHE A 406 25.34 -3.17 7.03
C PHE A 406 26.10 -3.63 5.79
N MET A 407 25.50 -4.57 5.04
CA MET A 407 26.11 -5.04 3.79
C MET A 407 26.30 -3.90 2.80
N ARG A 408 25.40 -2.92 2.71
CA ARG A 408 25.56 -1.77 1.79
C ARG A 408 26.72 -0.87 2.20
N PHE A 409 26.95 -0.69 3.49
CA PHE A 409 28.11 0.06 3.98
C PHE A 409 29.42 -0.68 3.76
N SER A 410 29.39 -2.01 3.75
CA SER A 410 30.60 -2.84 3.58
C SER A 410 30.96 -3.09 2.11
N THR A 411 29.98 -3.11 1.20
CA THR A 411 30.21 -3.38 -0.23
C THR A 411 30.15 -2.14 -1.10
N GLY A 412 29.51 -1.06 -0.62
CA GLY A 412 29.10 0.05 -1.48
C GLY A 412 28.00 -0.33 -2.47
N MET A 413 27.53 0.65 -3.23
CA MET A 413 26.58 0.48 -4.32
C MET A 413 27.20 0.92 -5.65
N ASP A 414 27.86 0.00 -6.35
CA ASP A 414 28.55 0.30 -7.61
C ASP A 414 27.62 0.92 -8.66
N GLY A 415 28.16 1.85 -9.44
CA GLY A 415 27.38 2.67 -10.34
C GLY A 415 26.65 3.82 -9.65
N THR A 416 26.94 4.16 -8.39
CA THR A 416 26.29 5.26 -7.66
C THR A 416 27.26 6.05 -6.79
N PRO A 417 26.88 7.26 -6.35
CA PRO A 417 27.66 8.04 -5.37
C PRO A 417 27.77 7.44 -3.97
N MET A 418 27.18 6.26 -3.68
CA MET A 418 27.26 5.64 -2.36
C MET A 418 28.44 4.65 -2.30
N PRO A 419 29.57 5.05 -1.70
CA PRO A 419 30.79 4.23 -1.68
C PRO A 419 30.69 3.08 -0.68
N SER A 420 31.69 2.21 -0.72
CA SER A 420 31.99 1.36 0.43
C SER A 420 32.66 2.19 1.53
N TYR A 421 32.34 1.87 2.77
CA TYR A 421 32.97 2.40 3.98
C TYR A 421 33.83 1.32 4.66
N ALA A 422 34.15 0.24 3.95
CA ALA A 422 34.93 -0.87 4.49
C ALA A 422 36.31 -0.42 5.01
N ASP A 423 36.93 0.51 4.29
CA ASP A 423 38.29 1.01 4.57
C ASP A 423 38.30 2.24 5.49
N SER A 424 37.16 2.93 5.64
CA SER A 424 37.06 4.20 6.39
C SER A 424 36.36 4.08 7.74
N LEU A 425 35.56 3.03 7.95
CA LEU A 425 34.86 2.76 9.21
C LEU A 425 35.18 1.34 9.68
N SER A 426 35.37 1.14 10.97
CA SER A 426 35.49 -0.20 11.55
C SER A 426 34.20 -1.02 11.42
N GLU A 427 34.28 -2.35 11.50
CA GLU A 427 33.08 -3.21 11.45
C GLU A 427 32.07 -2.85 12.56
N ASP A 428 32.54 -2.59 13.78
CA ASP A 428 31.68 -2.14 14.89
C ASP A 428 30.97 -0.81 14.60
N GLU A 429 31.66 0.14 13.95
CA GLU A 429 31.05 1.39 13.53
C GLU A 429 30.01 1.19 12.41
N ARG A 430 30.28 0.29 11.45
CA ARG A 430 29.33 -0.04 10.38
C ARG A 430 28.09 -0.73 10.94
N TRP A 431 28.22 -1.61 11.94
CA TRP A 431 27.07 -2.21 12.64
C TRP A 431 26.28 -1.16 13.42
N ALA A 432 26.97 -0.28 14.16
CA ALA A 432 26.33 0.83 14.87
C ALA A 432 25.52 1.71 13.91
N LEU A 433 26.12 2.10 12.79
CA LEU A 433 25.48 2.89 11.74
C LEU A 433 24.27 2.17 11.13
N ALA A 434 24.36 0.85 10.91
CA ALA A 434 23.26 0.05 10.39
C ALA A 434 22.06 -0.02 11.33
N HIS A 435 22.30 -0.21 12.63
CA HIS A 435 21.24 -0.15 13.65
C HIS A 435 20.64 1.25 13.77
N TYR A 436 21.46 2.30 13.66
CA TYR A 436 20.95 3.68 13.63
C TYR A 436 20.03 3.91 12.42
N VAL A 437 20.46 3.55 11.21
CA VAL A 437 19.61 3.68 10.01
C VAL A 437 18.36 2.82 10.10
N ALA A 438 18.44 1.60 10.65
CA ALA A 438 17.28 0.78 10.92
C ALA A 438 16.31 1.47 11.92
N SER A 439 16.84 2.16 12.93
CA SER A 439 16.06 2.90 13.92
C SER A 439 15.35 4.14 13.37
N LEU A 440 15.83 4.72 12.26
CA LEU A 440 15.17 5.85 11.60
C LEU A 440 13.83 5.45 10.97
N GLN A 441 13.65 4.18 10.61
CA GLN A 441 12.48 3.68 9.89
C GLN A 441 11.18 4.00 10.64
N THR A 442 10.20 4.55 9.92
CA THR A 442 8.89 4.87 10.47
C THR A 442 8.05 3.61 10.64
N LYS A 443 7.16 3.65 11.64
CA LYS A 443 6.06 2.68 11.80
C LYS A 443 4.80 3.09 11.02
N GLU A 444 4.84 4.24 10.33
CA GLU A 444 3.77 4.77 9.47
C GLU A 444 3.80 4.08 8.10
N GLU A 445 3.64 2.76 8.08
CA GLU A 445 3.53 2.00 6.83
C GLU A 445 2.10 2.11 6.26
N PRO A 446 1.93 2.06 4.93
CA PRO A 446 0.61 2.07 4.31
C PRO A 446 -0.33 1.02 4.92
N SER A 447 -1.51 1.46 5.34
CA SER A 447 -2.48 0.63 6.05
C SER A 447 -3.51 0.01 5.12
N ALA A 448 -4.01 -1.17 5.47
CA ALA A 448 -5.22 -1.74 4.88
C ALA A 448 -6.52 -1.12 5.45
N GLU A 449 -6.41 -0.32 6.51
CA GLU A 449 -7.54 0.43 7.07
C GLU A 449 -8.04 1.46 6.04
N VAL A 450 -9.36 1.59 5.90
CA VAL A 450 -9.97 2.48 4.91
C VAL A 450 -10.83 3.59 5.54
N VAL A 451 -10.85 3.66 6.87
CA VAL A 451 -11.70 4.57 7.63
C VAL A 451 -10.83 5.49 8.49
N LEU A 452 -10.80 6.78 8.17
CA LEU A 452 -10.24 7.82 9.01
C LEU A 452 -11.26 8.20 10.10
N ARG A 453 -10.90 8.00 11.36
CA ARG A 453 -11.72 8.41 12.51
C ARG A 453 -11.36 9.84 12.91
N ALA A 454 -12.28 10.77 12.70
CA ALA A 454 -12.12 12.14 13.17
C ALA A 454 -12.44 12.19 14.66
N ALA A 455 -11.45 12.58 15.48
CA ALA A 455 -11.62 12.65 16.93
C ALA A 455 -12.27 13.97 17.34
N ARG A 456 -13.20 13.90 18.29
CA ARG A 456 -13.88 15.09 18.83
C ARG A 456 -12.96 15.83 19.80
N ILE A 457 -12.92 17.16 19.71
CA ILE A 457 -12.16 18.03 20.61
C ILE A 457 -13.01 19.13 21.22
N ALA A 458 -12.52 19.70 22.33
CA ALA A 458 -13.04 20.94 22.88
C ALA A 458 -12.36 22.14 22.19
N GLY A 459 -13.15 23.19 21.92
CA GLY A 459 -12.66 24.41 21.26
C GLY A 459 -12.44 24.24 19.76
N GLU A 460 -11.79 25.23 19.13
CA GLU A 460 -11.56 25.23 17.69
C GLU A 460 -10.46 24.25 17.26
N PRO A 461 -10.62 23.58 16.10
CA PRO A 461 -9.56 22.78 15.50
C PRO A 461 -8.28 23.59 15.30
N PRO A 462 -7.10 23.01 15.61
CA PRO A 462 -5.83 23.70 15.43
C PRO A 462 -5.57 24.06 13.97
N ALA A 463 -5.25 25.32 13.71
CA ALA A 463 -4.80 25.78 12.40
C ALA A 463 -3.29 25.56 12.16
N ASP A 464 -2.49 25.42 13.22
CA ASP A 464 -1.05 25.07 13.11
C ASP A 464 -0.92 23.56 12.87
N PRO A 465 -0.26 23.13 11.78
CA PRO A 465 0.02 21.72 11.51
C PRO A 465 0.90 21.02 12.55
N ARG A 466 1.57 21.77 13.44
CA ARG A 466 2.47 21.25 14.48
C ARG A 466 1.84 21.23 15.87
N ASP A 467 0.57 21.61 16.00
CA ASP A 467 -0.12 21.62 17.29
C ASP A 467 -0.14 20.21 17.90
N PRO A 468 0.25 20.03 19.17
CA PRO A 468 0.33 18.71 19.80
C PRO A 468 -1.02 17.99 19.90
N ARG A 469 -2.15 18.71 19.81
CA ARG A 469 -3.49 18.10 19.80
C ARG A 469 -3.69 17.10 18.67
N TRP A 470 -2.96 17.25 17.55
CA TRP A 470 -2.98 16.27 16.46
C TRP A 470 -2.51 14.88 16.88
N GLN A 471 -1.61 14.78 17.87
CA GLN A 471 -1.03 13.50 18.29
C GLN A 471 -2.08 12.56 18.91
N ALA A 472 -3.13 13.12 19.52
CA ALA A 472 -4.22 12.37 20.13
C ALA A 472 -5.23 11.80 19.11
N ALA A 473 -5.27 12.34 17.89
CA ALA A 473 -6.18 11.88 16.85
C ALA A 473 -5.73 10.53 16.26
N PRO A 474 -6.62 9.56 16.00
CA PRO A 474 -6.28 8.39 15.20
C PRO A 474 -5.69 8.79 13.85
N ARG A 475 -4.72 8.02 13.36
CA ARG A 475 -4.09 8.24 12.05
C ARG A 475 -4.52 7.20 11.04
N LEU A 476 -4.62 7.61 9.78
CA LEU A 476 -4.75 6.73 8.62
C LEU A 476 -3.55 6.97 7.71
N VAL A 477 -2.75 5.93 7.43
CA VAL A 477 -1.68 6.02 6.42
C VAL A 477 -2.24 5.50 5.10
N MET A 478 -2.58 6.44 4.23
CA MET A 478 -3.21 6.17 2.95
C MET A 478 -2.15 6.00 1.86
N PRO A 479 -2.06 4.83 1.19
CA PRO A 479 -1.20 4.69 0.02
C PRO A 479 -1.76 5.50 -1.16
N LEU A 480 -0.85 6.06 -1.94
CA LEU A 480 -1.14 6.68 -3.23
C LEU A 480 -0.49 5.88 -4.35
N ALA A 481 -1.05 5.95 -5.54
CA ALA A 481 -0.44 5.49 -6.77
C ALA A 481 -0.36 6.63 -7.77
N GLY A 482 0.59 6.53 -8.69
CA GLY A 482 0.61 7.37 -9.87
C GLY A 482 -0.72 7.33 -10.63
N GLN A 483 -1.15 8.49 -11.13
CA GLN A 483 -2.34 8.60 -11.93
C GLN A 483 -2.19 7.73 -13.19
N ALA A 484 -3.13 6.79 -13.39
CA ALA A 484 -3.17 5.97 -14.60
C ALA A 484 -4.44 6.16 -15.45
N ILE A 485 -5.43 6.93 -14.98
CA ILE A 485 -6.78 6.89 -15.54
C ILE A 485 -6.89 7.73 -16.82
N ALA A 486 -6.45 8.99 -16.76
CA ALA A 486 -6.55 9.95 -17.85
C ALA A 486 -5.16 10.32 -18.41
N ARG A 487 -5.09 10.76 -19.67
CA ARG A 487 -3.83 11.23 -20.24
C ARG A 487 -3.52 12.67 -19.85
N PRO A 488 -2.24 13.04 -19.63
CA PRO A 488 -1.08 12.16 -19.56
C PRO A 488 -1.06 11.30 -18.28
N ARG A 489 -0.59 10.04 -18.38
CA ARG A 489 -0.48 9.10 -17.25
C ARG A 489 0.88 9.21 -16.59
N TRP A 490 0.97 8.89 -15.30
CA TRP A 490 2.19 9.06 -14.52
C TRP A 490 2.47 7.86 -13.63
N GLN A 491 3.50 7.08 -13.94
CA GLN A 491 3.92 5.94 -13.11
C GLN A 491 5.03 6.29 -12.11
N ASN A 492 5.79 7.36 -12.36
CA ASN A 492 6.99 7.75 -11.60
C ASN A 492 6.66 8.72 -10.47
N HIS A 493 5.52 8.54 -9.83
CA HIS A 493 5.06 9.36 -8.70
C HIS A 493 6.05 9.33 -7.53
N ALA A 494 6.31 10.49 -6.92
CA ALA A 494 7.21 10.59 -5.77
C ALA A 494 6.49 10.49 -4.42
N VAL A 495 5.23 10.94 -4.35
CA VAL A 495 4.38 10.83 -3.17
C VAL A 495 3.64 9.48 -3.19
N ASP A 496 4.17 8.50 -2.48
CA ASP A 496 3.65 7.13 -2.35
C ASP A 496 2.61 6.95 -1.24
N ALA A 497 2.56 7.84 -0.25
CA ALA A 497 1.60 7.78 0.85
C ALA A 497 1.39 9.14 1.52
N VAL A 498 0.18 9.33 2.05
CA VAL A 498 -0.18 10.48 2.90
C VAL A 498 -0.69 9.95 4.24
N THR A 499 -0.14 10.47 5.33
CA THR A 499 -0.68 10.23 6.68
C THR A 499 -1.75 11.27 6.96
N LEU A 500 -2.96 10.84 7.30
CA LEU A 500 -4.07 11.72 7.63
C LEU A 500 -4.47 11.58 9.10
N ARG A 501 -4.84 12.71 9.68
CA ARG A 501 -5.56 12.81 10.95
C ARG A 501 -6.71 13.79 10.79
N ALA A 502 -7.77 13.59 11.56
CA ALA A 502 -8.89 14.52 11.56
C ALA A 502 -9.33 14.84 12.99
N LEU A 503 -9.60 16.12 13.23
CA LEU A 503 -10.14 16.65 14.47
C LEU A 503 -11.41 17.44 14.16
N TYR A 504 -12.42 17.32 15.00
CA TYR A 504 -13.66 18.06 14.79
C TYR A 504 -14.29 18.52 16.12
N ASN A 505 -15.10 19.56 16.03
CA ASN A 505 -16.00 20.00 17.09
C ASN A 505 -17.42 20.16 16.52
N ASP A 506 -18.35 20.78 17.25
CA ASP A 506 -19.74 20.90 16.80
C ASP A 506 -19.93 21.90 15.62
N ARG A 507 -18.88 22.64 15.24
CA ARG A 507 -18.91 23.70 14.22
C ARG A 507 -18.07 23.39 12.99
N ALA A 508 -16.91 22.78 13.17
CA ALA A 508 -15.89 22.63 12.14
C ALA A 508 -15.12 21.30 12.27
N ILE A 509 -14.49 20.94 11.16
CA ILE A 509 -13.56 19.81 11.05
C ILE A 509 -12.29 20.29 10.38
N ALA A 510 -11.16 19.76 10.86
CA ALA A 510 -9.85 19.97 10.29
C ALA A 510 -9.21 18.63 9.94
N PHE A 511 -8.51 18.61 8.81
CA PHE A 511 -7.70 17.49 8.34
C PHE A 511 -6.24 17.91 8.37
N LEU A 512 -5.40 17.12 9.05
CA LEU A 512 -3.95 17.20 8.93
C LEU A 512 -3.50 16.14 7.93
N LEU A 513 -2.81 16.58 6.89
CA LEU A 513 -2.17 15.74 5.87
C LEU A 513 -0.66 15.87 6.03
N GLU A 514 0.04 14.75 6.12
CA GLU A 514 1.49 14.71 6.21
C GLU A 514 2.07 13.77 5.16
N TRP A 515 2.97 14.26 4.32
CA TRP A 515 3.68 13.45 3.33
C TRP A 515 5.16 13.83 3.28
N ASP A 516 5.98 12.85 2.92
CA ASP A 516 7.40 13.06 2.75
C ASP A 516 7.65 13.69 1.39
N ASP A 517 8.36 14.81 1.40
CA ASP A 517 8.75 15.57 0.23
C ASP A 517 10.14 16.13 0.48
N ARG A 518 11.11 15.68 -0.33
CA ARG A 518 12.54 15.98 -0.11
C ARG A 518 12.81 17.47 -0.19
N PHE A 519 11.95 18.20 -0.88
CA PHE A 519 12.20 19.57 -1.25
C PHE A 519 10.98 20.41 -0.92
N LYS A 520 11.23 21.70 -0.73
CA LYS A 520 10.17 22.67 -0.49
C LYS A 520 9.99 23.43 -1.79
N ASP A 521 9.06 23.02 -2.62
CA ASP A 521 8.85 23.63 -3.92
C ASP A 521 7.62 24.54 -3.91
N THR A 522 7.86 25.84 -4.09
CA THR A 522 6.86 26.89 -3.79
C THR A 522 6.61 27.84 -4.96
N GLU A 523 7.22 27.61 -6.11
CA GLU A 523 7.00 28.39 -7.33
C GLU A 523 6.27 27.52 -8.36
N HIS A 524 5.29 28.06 -9.07
CA HIS A 524 4.59 27.33 -10.13
C HIS A 524 4.65 28.08 -11.46
N ARG A 525 5.56 27.64 -12.32
CA ARG A 525 5.80 28.10 -13.68
C ARG A 525 5.93 26.86 -14.58
N PRO A 526 4.82 26.17 -14.86
CA PRO A 526 4.86 24.97 -15.68
C PRO A 526 5.32 25.32 -17.10
N GLY A 527 6.19 24.48 -17.64
CA GLY A 527 6.48 24.43 -19.08
C GLY A 527 5.28 23.84 -19.85
N PRO A 528 5.40 23.68 -21.18
CA PRO A 528 4.37 23.03 -21.98
C PRO A 528 4.03 21.63 -21.46
N ASP A 529 2.86 21.13 -21.83
CA ASP A 529 2.50 19.74 -21.55
C ASP A 529 3.49 18.79 -22.24
N PRO A 530 3.81 17.64 -21.62
CA PRO A 530 4.78 16.70 -22.17
C PRO A 530 4.27 16.11 -23.49
N GLU A 531 5.16 16.01 -24.48
CA GLU A 531 4.87 15.26 -25.71
C GLU A 531 4.78 13.76 -25.41
N LEU A 532 3.69 13.13 -25.84
CA LEU A 532 3.43 11.73 -25.54
C LEU A 532 3.98 10.74 -26.58
N ARG A 533 4.54 11.17 -27.71
CA ARG A 533 5.22 10.36 -28.76
C ARG A 533 4.63 8.93 -28.98
N GLY A 534 3.31 8.82 -29.15
CA GLY A 534 2.63 7.53 -29.37
C GLY A 534 2.46 6.63 -28.14
N SER A 535 2.97 7.03 -26.98
CA SER A 535 2.72 6.44 -25.67
C SER A 535 1.59 7.15 -24.95
N THR A 536 1.18 6.58 -23.83
CA THR A 536 0.24 7.22 -22.89
C THR A 536 0.92 7.74 -21.63
N TYR A 537 2.19 7.41 -21.44
CA TYR A 537 3.09 7.91 -20.41
C TYR A 537 4.15 8.83 -21.05
N PRO A 538 4.55 9.93 -20.37
CA PRO A 538 5.66 10.76 -20.82
C PRO A 538 6.98 10.01 -20.71
N GLN A 539 7.88 10.22 -21.68
CA GLN A 539 9.27 9.77 -21.56
C GLN A 539 10.04 10.68 -20.60
N LEU A 540 10.98 10.09 -19.87
CA LEU A 540 11.83 10.77 -18.90
C LEU A 540 13.21 11.06 -19.48
N ASP A 541 13.63 12.32 -19.39
CA ASP A 541 15.01 12.72 -19.66
C ASP A 541 15.76 12.89 -18.33
N LEU A 542 16.39 11.79 -17.86
CA LEU A 542 17.17 11.80 -16.62
C LEU A 542 18.57 12.41 -16.78
N SER A 543 18.95 12.84 -17.99
CA SER A 543 20.23 13.54 -18.23
C SER A 543 20.15 15.02 -17.83
N LYS A 544 18.93 15.57 -17.85
CA LYS A 544 18.64 16.93 -17.42
C LYS A 544 18.62 17.05 -15.89
N PRO A 545 18.96 18.24 -15.35
CA PRO A 545 18.90 18.44 -13.91
C PRO A 545 17.45 18.30 -13.40
N PRO A 546 17.26 17.75 -12.18
CA PRO A 546 15.98 17.83 -11.50
C PRO A 546 15.55 19.31 -11.43
N ARG A 547 14.27 19.60 -11.74
CA ARG A 547 13.66 20.95 -11.67
C ARG A 547 14.07 21.96 -12.74
N GLU A 548 14.25 21.52 -13.98
CA GLU A 548 14.29 22.46 -15.11
C GLU A 548 13.03 23.34 -15.14
N GLU A 549 11.86 22.75 -14.83
CA GLU A 549 10.64 23.50 -14.53
C GLU A 549 10.52 23.83 -13.04
N LYS A 550 10.06 25.05 -12.73
CA LYS A 550 9.67 25.41 -11.37
C LYS A 550 8.22 25.01 -11.14
N LEU A 551 7.99 23.93 -10.43
CA LEU A 551 6.65 23.46 -10.07
C LEU A 551 6.49 23.50 -8.56
N ARG A 552 5.25 23.68 -8.09
CA ARG A 552 4.96 23.77 -6.66
C ARG A 552 4.52 22.42 -6.14
N ASP A 553 4.70 22.22 -4.86
CA ASP A 553 4.04 21.14 -4.14
C ASP A 553 2.56 21.48 -3.95
N ALA A 554 1.73 20.45 -3.99
CA ALA A 554 0.31 20.58 -3.77
C ALA A 554 -0.29 19.29 -3.19
N VAL A 555 -1.39 19.44 -2.46
CA VAL A 555 -2.20 18.32 -2.02
C VAL A 555 -3.67 18.69 -2.10
N ARG A 556 -4.51 17.74 -2.49
CA ARG A 556 -5.92 17.95 -2.72
C ARG A 556 -6.77 16.88 -2.05
N LEU A 557 -7.73 17.32 -1.23
CA LEU A 557 -8.81 16.47 -0.73
C LEU A 557 -9.99 16.53 -1.70
N GLN A 558 -10.61 15.37 -1.95
CA GLN A 558 -11.80 15.25 -2.79
C GLN A 558 -12.94 14.62 -2.00
N PHE A 559 -14.14 15.19 -2.11
CA PHE A 559 -15.37 14.66 -1.54
C PHE A 559 -16.48 14.61 -2.60
N PRO A 560 -17.38 13.60 -2.59
CA PRO A 560 -18.58 13.68 -3.40
C PRO A 560 -19.47 14.82 -2.89
N VAL A 561 -19.97 15.68 -3.79
CA VAL A 561 -20.87 16.78 -3.39
C VAL A 561 -22.10 16.22 -2.67
N ARG A 562 -22.68 15.15 -3.21
CA ARG A 562 -23.75 14.39 -2.55
C ARG A 562 -23.16 13.14 -1.94
N VAL A 563 -23.12 13.06 -0.61
CA VAL A 563 -22.65 11.88 0.11
C VAL A 563 -23.57 10.70 -0.20
N PRO A 564 -23.11 9.64 -0.87
CA PRO A 564 -23.98 8.53 -1.26
C PRO A 564 -24.51 7.77 -0.04
N THR A 565 -25.72 7.24 -0.17
CA THR A 565 -26.37 6.37 0.84
C THR A 565 -26.37 4.89 0.42
N GLY A 566 -26.06 4.61 -0.85
CA GLY A 566 -26.01 3.27 -1.45
C GLY A 566 -24.60 2.89 -1.95
N PRO A 567 -24.49 1.78 -2.71
CA PRO A 567 -23.20 1.33 -3.25
C PRO A 567 -22.67 2.30 -4.31
N GLU A 568 -23.56 2.89 -5.12
CA GLU A 568 -23.22 3.86 -6.17
C GLU A 568 -22.56 5.11 -5.60
N ARG A 569 -21.52 5.57 -6.29
CA ARG A 569 -20.75 6.75 -5.92
C ARG A 569 -20.08 7.34 -7.16
N PRO A 570 -19.74 8.65 -7.16
CA PRO A 570 -18.90 9.23 -8.20
C PRO A 570 -17.59 8.45 -8.35
N HIS A 571 -17.02 8.44 -9.55
CA HIS A 571 -15.69 7.88 -9.75
C HIS A 571 -14.65 8.60 -8.84
N PHE A 572 -13.74 7.85 -8.22
CA PHE A 572 -12.78 8.40 -7.24
C PHE A 572 -11.77 9.38 -7.85
N PHE A 573 -11.61 9.37 -9.17
CA PHE A 573 -10.83 10.38 -9.87
C PHE A 573 -11.74 11.39 -10.52
N LEU A 574 -11.87 12.57 -9.89
CA LEU A 574 -12.57 13.76 -10.39
C LEU A 574 -14.08 13.58 -10.67
N GLY A 575 -14.71 12.52 -10.15
CA GLY A 575 -16.14 12.26 -10.35
C GLY A 575 -16.48 11.78 -11.76
N GLY A 576 -17.73 11.98 -12.16
CA GLY A 576 -18.23 11.65 -13.49
C GLY A 576 -19.39 12.56 -13.91
N PRO A 577 -19.89 12.43 -15.15
CA PRO A 577 -21.03 13.22 -15.62
C PRO A 577 -22.24 13.09 -14.67
N GLY A 578 -22.79 14.22 -14.20
CA GLY A 578 -23.89 14.25 -13.22
C GLY A 578 -23.51 13.82 -11.80
N GLN A 579 -22.25 13.44 -11.57
CA GLN A 579 -21.70 12.96 -10.30
C GLN A 579 -20.51 13.84 -9.87
N PRO A 580 -20.77 15.10 -9.48
CA PRO A 580 -19.71 16.05 -9.19
C PRO A 580 -19.02 15.78 -7.86
N VAL A 581 -17.77 16.22 -7.79
CA VAL A 581 -16.94 16.19 -6.59
C VAL A 581 -16.46 17.60 -6.24
N ALA A 582 -16.38 17.86 -4.94
CA ALA A 582 -15.77 19.04 -4.36
C ALA A 582 -14.30 18.74 -4.07
N LEU A 583 -13.45 19.72 -4.33
CA LEU A 583 -12.01 19.61 -4.24
C LEU A 583 -11.45 20.73 -3.36
N TRP A 584 -10.57 20.38 -2.43
CA TRP A 584 -9.83 21.38 -1.65
C TRP A 584 -8.36 21.27 -1.98
N HIS A 585 -7.87 22.25 -2.73
CA HIS A 585 -6.55 22.21 -3.31
C HIS A 585 -5.64 23.15 -2.52
N TRP A 586 -4.83 22.57 -1.64
CA TRP A 586 -3.74 23.30 -1.00
C TRP A 586 -2.57 23.42 -1.97
N ARG A 587 -2.00 24.63 -2.08
CA ARG A 587 -0.91 24.93 -3.01
C ARG A 587 0.23 25.63 -2.26
N ALA A 588 1.45 25.11 -2.39
CA ALA A 588 2.61 25.63 -1.65
C ALA A 588 2.95 27.08 -2.01
N ASP A 589 2.71 27.50 -3.26
CA ASP A 589 2.94 28.88 -3.70
C ASP A 589 1.97 29.88 -3.03
N LEU A 590 0.71 29.48 -2.80
CA LEU A 590 -0.23 30.28 -2.02
C LEU A 590 0.17 30.31 -0.53
N ASN A 591 0.71 29.21 -0.02
CA ASN A 591 1.18 29.12 1.36
C ASN A 591 2.30 30.14 1.64
N GLU A 592 3.28 30.27 0.73
CA GLU A 592 4.38 31.23 0.89
C GLU A 592 3.96 32.70 0.71
N ARG A 593 2.94 32.97 -0.11
CA ARG A 593 2.39 34.33 -0.27
C ARG A 593 1.66 34.84 0.99
N GLY A 594 1.35 33.95 1.93
CA GLY A 594 0.57 34.27 3.12
C GLY A 594 -0.95 34.32 2.84
N GLY A 595 -1.74 34.14 3.89
CA GLY A 595 -3.20 34.06 3.79
C GLY A 595 -3.71 32.62 3.70
N ASN A 596 -4.81 32.41 2.96
CA ASN A 596 -5.40 31.09 2.79
C ASN A 596 -4.70 30.34 1.65
N ALA A 597 -4.07 29.20 1.98
CA ALA A 597 -3.34 28.39 1.01
C ALA A 597 -4.22 27.38 0.24
N VAL A 598 -5.52 27.35 0.52
CA VAL A 598 -6.47 26.37 -0.05
C VAL A 598 -7.46 27.07 -0.97
N VAL A 599 -7.63 26.49 -2.16
CA VAL A 599 -8.66 26.88 -3.12
C VAL A 599 -9.68 25.76 -3.24
N LYS A 600 -10.96 26.08 -3.07
CA LYS A 600 -12.05 25.17 -3.41
C LYS A 600 -12.29 25.14 -4.90
N GLU A 601 -12.39 23.93 -5.43
CA GLU A 601 -12.63 23.64 -6.84
C GLU A 601 -13.75 22.60 -6.95
N ARG A 602 -14.27 22.43 -8.17
CA ARG A 602 -15.27 21.41 -8.51
C ARG A 602 -14.83 20.66 -9.76
N ALA A 603 -15.10 19.37 -9.79
CA ALA A 603 -14.93 18.53 -10.97
C ALA A 603 -16.15 17.65 -11.22
N GLU A 604 -16.33 17.26 -12.48
CA GLU A 604 -17.43 16.42 -12.94
C GLU A 604 -16.96 15.52 -14.09
N GLY A 605 -15.99 14.67 -13.77
CA GLY A 605 -15.22 13.87 -14.71
C GLY A 605 -13.90 14.53 -15.10
N PHE A 606 -12.89 13.70 -15.35
CA PHE A 606 -11.55 14.15 -15.76
C PHE A 606 -11.49 14.71 -17.19
N GLN A 607 -12.54 14.51 -17.98
CA GLN A 607 -12.65 15.04 -19.34
C GLN A 607 -12.99 16.54 -19.37
N LYS A 608 -13.47 17.09 -18.26
CA LYS A 608 -13.76 18.51 -18.11
C LYS A 608 -12.66 19.18 -17.27
N PRO A 609 -12.29 20.44 -17.57
CA PRO A 609 -11.39 21.19 -16.71
C PRO A 609 -11.95 21.30 -15.29
N VAL A 610 -11.05 21.21 -14.31
CA VAL A 610 -11.37 21.52 -12.91
C VAL A 610 -11.67 23.02 -12.80
N ALA A 611 -12.79 23.38 -12.19
CA ALA A 611 -13.22 24.77 -12.05
C ALA A 611 -13.02 25.26 -10.62
N GLU A 612 -12.30 26.37 -10.43
CA GLU A 612 -12.26 27.07 -9.14
C GLU A 612 -13.63 27.65 -8.80
N LEU A 613 -14.05 27.52 -7.54
CA LEU A 613 -15.31 28.09 -7.07
C LEU A 613 -15.18 29.60 -6.81
N PRO A 614 -16.26 30.39 -6.97
CA PRO A 614 -16.23 31.83 -6.73
C PRO A 614 -15.91 32.16 -5.27
N ALA A 615 -15.41 33.37 -5.01
CA ALA A 615 -14.99 33.82 -3.68
C ALA A 615 -16.05 33.62 -2.58
N ALA A 616 -17.34 33.79 -2.90
CA ALA A 616 -18.45 33.55 -1.97
C ALA A 616 -18.51 32.10 -1.46
N ALA A 617 -18.10 31.14 -2.29
CA ALA A 617 -18.10 29.71 -2.00
C ALA A 617 -16.76 29.19 -1.45
N GLN A 618 -15.76 30.06 -1.26
CA GLN A 618 -14.50 29.74 -0.58
C GLN A 618 -14.72 29.77 0.95
N ASP A 619 -14.83 28.61 1.58
CA ASP A 619 -15.07 28.42 3.03
C ASP A 619 -14.14 27.39 3.67
N VAL A 620 -13.10 26.96 2.94
CA VAL A 620 -12.03 26.13 3.47
C VAL A 620 -10.81 27.01 3.66
N SER A 621 -10.23 26.95 4.85
CA SER A 621 -8.95 27.57 5.17
C SER A 621 -7.86 26.51 5.22
N GLY A 622 -6.61 26.87 4.91
CA GLY A 622 -5.51 25.99 5.22
C GLY A 622 -4.14 26.65 5.27
N ARG A 623 -3.24 25.95 5.95
CA ARG A 623 -1.85 26.33 6.21
C ARG A 623 -0.97 25.10 6.13
N GLY A 624 0.23 25.29 5.61
CA GLY A 624 1.25 24.26 5.49
C GLY A 624 2.55 24.66 6.18
N ALA A 625 3.25 23.67 6.71
CA ALA A 625 4.61 23.80 7.21
C ALA A 625 5.47 22.69 6.63
N TRP A 626 6.61 23.05 6.05
CA TRP A 626 7.63 22.11 5.59
C TRP A 626 8.81 22.12 6.55
N ALA A 627 9.26 20.96 6.99
CA ALA A 627 10.45 20.81 7.80
C ALA A 627 11.03 19.40 7.63
N GLU A 628 12.36 19.31 7.46
CA GLU A 628 13.10 18.04 7.35
C GLU A 628 12.48 17.07 6.35
N GLY A 629 12.28 17.51 5.11
CA GLY A 629 11.81 16.65 4.03
C GLY A 629 10.37 16.16 4.20
N ARG A 630 9.52 16.90 4.93
CA ARG A 630 8.11 16.54 5.16
C ARG A 630 7.23 17.78 5.17
N TRP A 631 6.15 17.73 4.38
CA TRP A 631 5.05 18.68 4.47
C TRP A 631 4.05 18.24 5.54
N ARG A 632 3.50 19.22 6.25
CA ARG A 632 2.33 19.09 7.13
C ARG A 632 1.34 20.18 6.77
N VAL A 633 0.15 19.79 6.32
CA VAL A 633 -0.88 20.70 5.83
C VAL A 633 -2.16 20.50 6.62
N VAL A 634 -2.71 21.58 7.14
CA VAL A 634 -4.03 21.61 7.75
C VAL A 634 -5.01 22.24 6.79
N MET A 635 -6.14 21.57 6.55
CA MET A 635 -7.32 22.12 5.88
C MET A 635 -8.51 22.09 6.83
N THR A 636 -9.15 23.23 7.06
CA THR A 636 -10.26 23.38 8.01
C THR A 636 -11.48 24.00 7.34
N ARG A 637 -12.66 23.44 7.62
CA ARG A 637 -13.96 23.93 7.12
C ARG A 637 -15.06 23.76 8.19
N PRO A 638 -16.14 24.56 8.14
CA PRO A 638 -17.37 24.28 8.90
C PRO A 638 -18.02 22.92 8.52
N LEU A 639 -18.69 22.24 9.46
CA LEU A 639 -19.29 20.92 9.19
C LEU A 639 -20.32 20.97 8.04
N ALA A 640 -21.15 22.01 8.03
CA ALA A 640 -22.04 22.33 6.91
C ALA A 640 -21.36 23.36 6.00
N PRO A 641 -21.28 23.11 4.68
CA PRO A 641 -20.68 24.06 3.76
C PRO A 641 -21.58 25.29 3.58
N LYS A 642 -21.00 26.41 3.12
CA LYS A 642 -21.78 27.61 2.75
C LYS A 642 -22.85 27.31 1.69
N ASP A 643 -22.54 26.42 0.75
CA ASP A 643 -23.45 25.96 -0.29
C ASP A 643 -23.42 24.41 -0.38
N PRO A 644 -24.48 23.71 0.11
CA PRO A 644 -24.60 22.25 0.03
C PRO A 644 -24.68 21.68 -1.39
N THR A 645 -24.86 22.52 -2.42
CA THR A 645 -24.83 22.09 -3.83
C THR A 645 -23.41 22.04 -4.39
N GLN A 646 -22.42 22.52 -3.65
CA GLN A 646 -21.02 22.64 -4.08
C GLN A 646 -20.04 21.79 -3.26
N ASP A 647 -20.42 21.30 -2.08
CA ASP A 647 -19.56 20.52 -1.19
C ASP A 647 -20.37 19.56 -0.32
N ALA A 648 -19.70 18.58 0.27
CA ALA A 648 -20.32 17.62 1.18
C ALA A 648 -20.76 18.28 2.50
N THR A 649 -21.64 17.61 3.24
CA THR A 649 -21.95 17.93 4.64
C THR A 649 -21.34 16.86 5.55
N PHE A 650 -20.67 17.27 6.63
CA PHE A 650 -20.12 16.35 7.63
C PHE A 650 -21.09 16.12 8.78
N GLU A 651 -21.60 14.88 8.87
CA GLU A 651 -22.54 14.45 9.90
C GLU A 651 -21.88 13.41 10.82
N PRO A 652 -21.93 13.60 12.16
CA PRO A 652 -21.47 12.59 13.12
C PRO A 652 -22.07 11.20 12.86
N GLY A 653 -21.22 10.18 12.88
CA GLY A 653 -21.62 8.79 12.66
C GLY A 653 -21.83 8.38 11.20
N ARG A 654 -21.80 9.31 10.24
CA ARG A 654 -21.92 9.01 8.81
C ARG A 654 -20.55 8.74 8.18
N LEU A 655 -20.46 7.70 7.36
CA LEU A 655 -19.28 7.42 6.55
C LEU A 655 -19.30 8.31 5.30
N ILE A 656 -18.31 9.18 5.19
CA ILE A 656 -18.22 10.16 4.10
C ILE A 656 -17.04 9.79 3.21
N PRO A 657 -17.27 9.45 1.92
CA PRO A 657 -16.18 9.12 1.02
C PRO A 657 -15.24 10.30 0.82
N PHE A 658 -13.94 10.03 0.82
CA PHE A 658 -12.93 11.01 0.43
C PHE A 658 -11.77 10.34 -0.31
N ALA A 659 -11.08 11.12 -1.15
CA ALA A 659 -9.87 10.70 -1.84
C ALA A 659 -8.81 11.82 -1.78
N VAL A 660 -7.55 11.45 -1.96
CA VAL A 660 -6.40 12.36 -1.91
C VAL A 660 -5.70 12.37 -3.27
N GLN A 661 -5.22 13.55 -3.67
CA GLN A 661 -4.29 13.72 -4.78
C GLN A 661 -3.10 14.57 -4.31
N ALA A 662 -1.89 14.28 -4.77
CA ALA A 662 -0.67 14.99 -4.36
C ALA A 662 0.27 15.21 -5.55
N TRP A 663 1.03 16.31 -5.48
CA TRP A 663 2.06 16.71 -6.45
C TRP A 663 3.35 17.05 -5.70
N ASP A 664 4.44 16.40 -6.09
CA ASP A 664 5.82 16.77 -5.78
C ASP A 664 6.38 17.61 -6.94
N GLY A 665 6.58 18.90 -6.70
CA GLY A 665 7.02 19.85 -7.72
C GLY A 665 8.42 19.50 -8.24
N ALA A 666 9.33 19.07 -7.36
CA ALA A 666 10.66 18.64 -7.74
C ALA A 666 10.69 17.40 -8.64
N ASN A 667 9.65 16.57 -8.56
CA ASN A 667 9.47 15.39 -9.40
C ASN A 667 8.83 15.69 -10.78
N GLY A 668 8.54 16.96 -11.09
CA GLY A 668 7.90 17.32 -12.36
C GLY A 668 6.37 17.19 -12.34
N GLU A 669 5.77 16.97 -11.17
CA GLU A 669 4.33 16.71 -11.07
C GLU A 669 3.52 18.01 -11.22
N LYS A 670 2.59 18.00 -12.18
CA LYS A 670 1.68 19.10 -12.49
C LYS A 670 0.42 18.58 -13.18
N GLY A 671 -0.69 19.30 -13.05
CA GLY A 671 -1.92 18.96 -13.77
C GLY A 671 -2.39 17.53 -13.45
N LEU A 672 -2.41 16.65 -14.45
CA LEU A 672 -2.78 15.23 -14.30
C LEU A 672 -1.60 14.30 -13.99
N LEU A 673 -0.35 14.79 -14.05
CA LEU A 673 0.82 14.07 -13.55
C LEU A 673 0.87 14.23 -12.03
N LEU A 674 0.35 13.24 -11.32
CA LEU A 674 0.12 13.30 -9.87
C LEU A 674 0.08 11.90 -9.26
N ALA A 675 0.15 11.83 -7.93
CA ALA A 675 -0.23 10.67 -7.15
C ALA A 675 -1.68 10.79 -6.64
N LEU A 676 -2.45 9.70 -6.60
CA LEU A 676 -3.83 9.69 -6.08
C LEU A 676 -4.20 8.40 -5.36
N SER A 677 -5.25 8.49 -4.53
CA SER A 677 -5.86 7.36 -3.84
C SER A 677 -7.19 6.94 -4.49
N SER A 678 -7.61 5.69 -4.26
CA SER A 678 -9.02 5.31 -4.37
C SER A 678 -9.86 5.89 -3.21
N TRP A 679 -11.18 5.71 -3.25
CA TRP A 679 -12.07 6.13 -2.15
C TRP A 679 -11.69 5.47 -0.81
N HIS A 680 -11.55 6.32 0.20
CA HIS A 680 -11.54 5.99 1.63
C HIS A 680 -12.74 6.67 2.29
N PHE A 681 -12.92 6.49 3.59
CA PHE A 681 -14.03 7.08 4.34
C PHE A 681 -13.53 7.86 5.53
N VAL A 682 -14.10 9.03 5.79
CA VAL A 682 -13.97 9.71 7.06
C VAL A 682 -15.26 9.55 7.84
N VAL A 683 -15.14 9.33 9.14
CA VAL A 683 -16.26 9.27 10.08
C VAL A 683 -15.97 10.16 11.28
N LEU A 684 -16.95 10.98 11.66
CA LEU A 684 -16.91 11.79 12.86
C LEU A 684 -17.43 10.94 14.01
N GLU A 685 -16.61 10.70 15.03
CA GLU A 685 -16.95 9.81 16.14
C GLU A 685 -18.12 10.34 16.99
N ALA A 686 -19.33 9.88 16.71
CA ALA A 686 -20.48 10.26 17.53
C ALA A 686 -20.32 9.76 18.99
N PRO A 687 -20.63 10.58 20.00
CA PRO A 687 -20.64 10.12 21.39
C PRO A 687 -21.59 8.93 21.52
N ALA A 688 -21.17 7.88 22.23
CA ALA A 688 -22.00 6.72 22.43
C ALA A 688 -23.32 7.14 23.08
N PRO A 689 -24.49 6.71 22.54
CA PRO A 689 -25.77 7.14 23.07
C PRO A 689 -25.93 6.66 24.51
N VAL A 690 -26.63 7.40 25.38
CA VAL A 690 -26.78 7.07 26.81
C VAL A 690 -27.23 5.61 27.04
N ARG A 691 -28.07 5.07 26.14
CA ARG A 691 -28.50 3.66 26.12
C ARG A 691 -27.34 2.64 26.07
N ALA A 692 -26.24 2.98 25.41
CA ALA A 692 -25.05 2.14 25.32
C ALA A 692 -24.33 1.98 26.68
N TYR A 693 -24.58 2.87 27.64
CA TYR A 693 -24.10 2.77 29.02
C TYR A 693 -25.17 2.23 29.98
N LEU A 694 -26.44 2.58 29.76
CA LEU A 694 -27.55 2.10 30.60
C LEU A 694 -27.77 0.59 30.49
N PHE A 695 -27.74 0.01 29.28
CA PHE A 695 -27.97 -1.43 29.12
C PHE A 695 -26.91 -2.31 29.80
N PRO A 696 -25.59 -2.01 29.72
CA PRO A 696 -24.59 -2.71 30.52
C PRO A 696 -24.84 -2.63 32.03
N LEU A 697 -25.21 -1.46 32.55
CA LEU A 697 -25.50 -1.27 33.98
C LEU A 697 -26.75 -2.06 34.40
N LEU A 698 -27.79 -2.08 33.57
CA LEU A 698 -28.97 -2.93 33.77
C LEU A 698 -28.60 -4.42 33.71
N GLY A 699 -27.74 -4.83 32.78
CA GLY A 699 -27.23 -6.20 32.67
C GLY A 699 -26.47 -6.64 33.93
N ILE A 700 -25.60 -5.78 34.45
CA ILE A 700 -24.91 -5.98 35.74
C ILE A 700 -25.95 -6.10 36.86
N GLY A 701 -26.92 -5.20 36.92
CA GLY A 701 -27.96 -5.19 37.96
C GLY A 701 -28.85 -6.44 37.95
N VAL A 702 -29.30 -6.89 36.78
CA VAL A 702 -30.15 -8.09 36.64
C VAL A 702 -29.40 -9.35 37.06
N VAL A 703 -28.15 -9.52 36.60
CA VAL A 703 -27.33 -10.68 36.97
C VAL A 703 -26.98 -10.64 38.46
N GLY A 704 -26.61 -9.47 39.00
CA GLY A 704 -26.36 -9.32 40.44
C GLY A 704 -27.59 -9.59 41.31
N LEU A 705 -28.80 -9.18 40.88
CA LEU A 705 -30.05 -9.48 41.56
C LEU A 705 -30.39 -10.98 41.50
N ALA A 706 -30.15 -11.63 40.36
CA ALA A 706 -30.33 -13.06 40.21
C ALA A 706 -29.37 -13.85 41.12
N GLU A 707 -28.10 -13.46 41.18
CA GLU A 707 -27.11 -14.02 42.11
C GLU A 707 -27.53 -13.83 43.57
N TRP A 708 -27.94 -12.61 43.95
CA TRP A 708 -28.42 -12.32 45.30
C TRP A 708 -29.63 -13.16 45.68
N TRP A 709 -30.61 -13.26 44.78
CA TRP A 709 -31.81 -14.08 44.98
C TRP A 709 -31.45 -15.56 45.13
N LEU A 710 -30.55 -16.07 44.29
CA LEU A 710 -30.09 -17.46 44.33
C LEU A 710 -29.35 -17.76 45.65
N ILE A 711 -28.45 -16.88 46.08
CA ILE A 711 -27.76 -16.98 47.38
C ILE A 711 -28.77 -16.99 48.53
N ARG A 712 -29.77 -16.10 48.50
CA ARG A 712 -30.78 -15.98 49.56
C ARG A 712 -31.70 -17.21 49.60
N ARG A 713 -32.07 -17.76 48.43
CA ARG A 713 -32.86 -18.99 48.29
C ARG A 713 -32.09 -20.18 48.84
N VAL A 714 -30.86 -20.40 48.37
CA VAL A 714 -30.00 -21.52 48.81
C VAL A 714 -29.70 -21.46 50.32
N ARG A 715 -29.56 -20.26 50.90
CA ARG A 715 -29.40 -20.09 52.35
C ARG A 715 -30.67 -20.39 53.16
N ARG A 716 -31.85 -20.25 52.57
CA ARG A 716 -33.16 -20.46 53.24
C ARG A 716 -33.67 -21.90 53.11
N THR A 717 -33.63 -22.47 51.91
CA THR A 717 -34.22 -23.79 51.62
C THR A 717 -33.20 -24.91 51.62
N GLY A 718 -31.92 -24.57 51.56
CA GLY A 718 -30.85 -25.53 51.38
C GLY A 718 -30.75 -26.12 49.96
N CYS A 719 -31.66 -25.77 49.05
CA CYS A 719 -31.74 -26.30 47.69
C CYS A 719 -31.61 -25.17 46.65
N LEU A 720 -31.10 -25.53 45.47
CA LEU A 720 -31.17 -24.70 44.26
C LEU A 720 -32.60 -24.67 43.71
#